data_AF-A0A6A3SLX1-F1
#
_entry.id   AF-A0A6A3SLX1-F1
#
_cell.length_a   1.000
_cell.length_b   1.000
_cell.length_c   1.000
_cell.angle_alpha   90.00
_cell.angle_beta   90.00
_cell.angle_gamma   90.00
#
_symmetry.space_group_name_H-M   'P 1'
#
loop_
_entity.id
_entity.type
_entity.pdbx_description
1 polymer ?
#
loop_
_entity_poly.entity_id
_entity_poly.type
_entity_poly.pdbx_seq_one_letter_code
_entity_poly.pdbx_strand_id
1 'polypeptide(L)'
;MEERTSSFVELNDTPKSKGSARPSNSRASRSRQSASMSQSHARSRVHSRSAKPYTDEDANETILRANAPPNYTGGFKDIMKQIKAKSYYTQQFQRIQQQTNMGRSLFFSNVAPTFYESNYLAIAQETSVNRVRACFGIGFVGLLALYMNEWRSDKWSSSLTNGRSDADETTIIVLTFCIMLPALALGILATFTSLGRKYLENVTAAVFVVVAAMMIAKKPVEKAKGPIIPLLILLIPIFGITRMRFVKSCCIGWGIFLSYGIVMASVRTHLPVPTSFDSYTDISYQAINYGITAIGGMVSQYRQELLRRRNFCLQLPFSGTMDADAVDEIKTDKFSKKTLMHRWSLKFRHPGVEECFYRYWYLIDPFPYENPNSGSLHQGVFRTIRFAIWTLLLNQLVLLLQDIKFLKVKKDNLVDDSDLTYALVLRFGVTVPLYLSAALFMYFMGKAFYARWVKEAEDAKNAALTRDSMVSVGVKQPNGDIDRKSDVTMEANESTEDTARLKLVVEAAQIKYATKDRVLDVLINKGGYVRSTQIFSSVVIACHVCCMGILLLAVSTGPNVDAYEKSHNTAPGQPKPVYYMGFLNAVLFSHRSGFRVRFIYATYTTFVVALGIIIAASSMSPDYYQQYAGYVCVIFLMGMMISHEEESLRRTFFVLKSLRTLEFEEWFSVVLRIQGWVKERFRKKLREVRSKGSKDLDGTQKLEPSAPLINTSAQMAMASKLGMYSQMFNILIAVVDVITSSL
;
A
#
# COMPACT_ATOMS: atom_id res chain seq x y z
N MET A 1 -46.58 11.05 32.92
CA MET A 1 -46.98 12.46 32.89
C MET A 1 -45.85 13.24 33.55
N GLU A 2 -45.11 14.00 32.76
CA GLU A 2 -44.61 15.34 33.07
C GLU A 2 -43.80 15.81 31.85
N GLU A 3 -44.22 16.97 31.35
CA GLU A 3 -43.82 17.57 30.09
C GLU A 3 -42.44 18.23 30.20
N ARG A 4 -41.65 18.16 29.13
CA ARG A 4 -40.59 19.14 28.86
C ARG A 4 -40.77 19.69 27.44
N THR A 5 -41.28 20.91 27.41
CA THR A 5 -41.41 21.81 26.27
C THR A 5 -40.03 22.19 25.71
N SER A 6 -39.84 22.00 24.41
CA SER A 6 -38.75 22.64 23.64
C SER A 6 -39.35 23.70 22.74
N SER A 7 -39.07 24.96 23.03
CA SER A 7 -39.32 26.11 22.17
C SER A 7 -38.36 26.08 20.98
N PHE A 8 -38.89 26.09 19.75
CA PHE A 8 -38.13 26.48 18.57
C PHE A 8 -38.92 27.54 17.82
N VAL A 9 -38.21 28.62 17.50
CA VAL A 9 -38.67 29.88 16.94
C VAL A 9 -39.13 29.68 15.50
N GLU A 10 -40.34 30.14 15.20
CA GLU A 10 -40.97 30.21 13.88
C GLU A 10 -40.67 31.61 13.29
N LEU A 11 -40.19 31.67 12.04
CA LEU A 11 -39.98 32.93 11.31
C LEU A 11 -40.62 32.84 9.92
N ASN A 12 -41.83 33.40 9.89
CA ASN A 12 -42.55 34.18 8.87
C ASN A 12 -42.70 33.75 7.40
N ASP A 13 -44.00 33.79 7.04
CA ASP A 13 -44.66 33.82 5.74
C ASP A 13 -44.23 34.94 4.77
N THR A 14 -44.53 34.74 3.48
CA THR A 14 -45.01 35.77 2.51
C THR A 14 -45.58 35.08 1.25
N PRO A 15 -46.45 35.74 0.43
CA PRO A 15 -47.83 35.28 0.28
C PRO A 15 -48.26 34.82 -1.13
N LYS A 16 -49.46 34.21 -1.17
CA LYS A 16 -50.23 33.77 -2.35
C LYS A 16 -50.76 34.95 -3.19
N SER A 17 -50.76 34.81 -4.52
CA SER A 17 -51.60 35.58 -5.44
C SER A 17 -52.66 34.69 -6.14
N LYS A 18 -53.83 35.27 -6.40
CA LYS A 18 -55.09 34.68 -6.89
C LYS A 18 -55.28 34.81 -8.41
N GLY A 19 -56.13 33.95 -8.99
CA GLY A 19 -56.87 34.10 -10.27
C GLY A 19 -57.29 32.73 -10.83
N SER A 20 -58.55 32.25 -10.79
CA SER A 20 -59.76 32.59 -11.60
C SER A 20 -59.53 32.38 -13.12
N ALA A 21 -60.28 31.64 -13.96
CA ALA A 21 -61.56 30.90 -13.92
C ALA A 21 -61.66 29.88 -15.12
N ARG A 22 -62.33 28.71 -14.88
CA ARG A 22 -63.35 27.92 -15.67
C ARG A 22 -63.31 27.77 -17.24
N PRO A 23 -64.05 26.81 -17.86
CA PRO A 23 -63.92 25.33 -17.90
C PRO A 23 -64.01 24.72 -19.35
N SER A 24 -63.72 23.42 -19.54
CA SER A 24 -64.33 22.65 -20.65
C SER A 24 -64.42 21.14 -20.37
N ASN A 25 -65.60 20.60 -20.64
CA ASN A 25 -66.06 19.22 -20.47
C ASN A 25 -65.26 18.17 -21.26
N SER A 26 -65.11 16.96 -20.71
CA SER A 26 -65.68 15.74 -21.32
C SER A 26 -65.59 14.50 -20.41
N ARG A 27 -66.71 13.78 -20.40
CA ARG A 27 -67.02 12.39 -19.97
C ARG A 27 -65.84 11.41 -20.00
N ALA A 28 -65.78 10.30 -19.25
CA ALA A 28 -66.54 9.71 -18.16
C ALA A 28 -65.80 8.41 -17.78
N SER A 29 -65.74 8.06 -16.50
CA SER A 29 -66.06 6.70 -16.00
C SER A 29 -65.66 6.59 -14.52
N ARG A 30 -66.65 6.22 -13.71
CA ARG A 30 -66.52 5.94 -12.29
C ARG A 30 -65.70 4.65 -12.11
N SER A 31 -64.63 4.70 -11.34
CA SER A 31 -64.18 3.54 -10.56
C SER A 31 -63.86 3.97 -9.14
N ARG A 32 -64.25 3.14 -8.17
CA ARG A 32 -64.23 3.39 -6.72
C ARG A 32 -62.80 3.72 -6.25
N GLN A 33 -62.61 4.93 -5.72
CA GLN A 33 -61.44 5.28 -4.90
C GLN A 33 -61.54 4.60 -3.53
N SER A 34 -60.77 3.54 -3.33
CA SER A 34 -60.22 3.20 -2.02
C SER A 34 -59.02 4.12 -1.77
N ALA A 35 -59.10 4.89 -0.69
CA ALA A 35 -58.11 5.90 -0.31
C ALA A 35 -56.71 5.28 -0.16
N SER A 36 -55.80 5.61 -1.07
CA SER A 36 -54.38 5.32 -0.91
C SER A 36 -53.74 6.39 -0.02
N MET A 37 -53.41 6.03 1.23
CA MET A 37 -52.45 6.76 2.05
C MET A 37 -51.04 6.58 1.44
N SER A 38 -50.73 7.36 0.40
CA SER A 38 -49.47 7.25 -0.35
C SER A 38 -48.64 8.55 -0.38
N GLN A 39 -49.06 9.62 0.31
CA GLN A 39 -48.40 10.93 0.17
C GLN A 39 -47.56 11.39 1.39
N SER A 40 -47.53 10.65 2.51
CA SER A 40 -46.71 11.04 3.67
C SER A 40 -45.34 10.34 3.78
N HIS A 41 -45.03 9.36 2.93
CA HIS A 41 -43.76 8.60 2.96
C HIS A 41 -42.64 9.16 2.06
N ALA A 42 -42.86 10.27 1.36
CA ALA A 42 -41.89 10.81 0.41
C ALA A 42 -40.78 11.67 1.05
N ARG A 43 -40.95 12.17 2.29
CA ARG A 43 -40.03 13.16 2.88
C ARG A 43 -38.87 12.59 3.73
N SER A 44 -38.80 11.28 4.00
CA SER A 44 -37.67 10.69 4.75
C SER A 44 -36.62 9.93 3.92
N ARG A 45 -36.68 10.04 2.58
CA ARG A 45 -35.83 9.31 1.62
C ARG A 45 -34.68 10.14 1.00
N VAL A 46 -34.24 11.22 1.64
CA VAL A 46 -33.63 12.35 0.90
C VAL A 46 -32.11 12.30 0.64
N HIS A 47 -31.26 11.50 1.31
CA HIS A 47 -29.80 11.60 1.03
C HIS A 47 -29.04 10.32 0.65
N SER A 48 -29.63 9.13 0.76
CA SER A 48 -28.93 7.89 0.38
C SER A 48 -29.12 7.47 -1.10
N ARG A 49 -29.75 8.31 -1.93
CA ARG A 49 -30.15 7.96 -3.32
C ARG A 49 -29.74 8.97 -4.39
N SER A 50 -28.74 9.83 -4.12
CA SER A 50 -28.20 10.65 -5.20
C SER A 50 -27.34 9.79 -6.12
N ALA A 51 -27.87 9.43 -7.28
CA ALA A 51 -27.09 8.87 -8.40
C ALA A 51 -26.10 9.90 -9.00
N LYS A 52 -26.11 11.15 -8.50
CA LYS A 52 -25.14 12.18 -8.86
C LYS A 52 -23.96 12.12 -7.86
N PRO A 53 -22.71 12.05 -8.34
CA PRO A 53 -21.52 12.15 -7.49
C PRO A 53 -21.58 13.42 -6.65
N TYR A 54 -21.06 13.37 -5.41
CA TYR A 54 -20.88 14.58 -4.59
C TYR A 54 -20.09 15.63 -5.37
N THR A 55 -20.49 16.91 -5.24
CA THR A 55 -19.66 18.01 -5.75
C THR A 55 -18.38 18.12 -4.90
N ASP A 56 -17.34 18.78 -5.44
CA ASP A 56 -16.04 18.84 -4.77
C ASP A 56 -16.09 19.49 -3.38
N GLU A 57 -16.87 20.57 -3.25
CA GLU A 57 -17.02 21.31 -2.01
C GLU A 57 -17.76 20.46 -0.97
N ASP A 58 -18.86 19.82 -1.37
CA ASP A 58 -19.62 18.91 -0.52
C ASP A 58 -18.75 17.73 -0.05
N ALA A 59 -17.96 17.13 -0.96
CA ALA A 59 -17.11 15.99 -0.63
C ALA A 59 -15.99 16.37 0.36
N ASN A 60 -15.35 17.53 0.18
CA ASN A 60 -14.29 18.00 1.07
C ASN A 60 -14.83 18.31 2.48
N GLU A 61 -15.95 19.02 2.58
CA GLU A 61 -16.60 19.31 3.86
C GLU A 61 -17.03 18.02 4.57
N THR A 62 -17.63 17.10 3.83
CA THR A 62 -18.06 15.79 4.33
C THR A 62 -16.88 14.99 4.89
N ILE A 63 -15.73 14.98 4.20
CA ILE A 63 -14.51 14.30 4.68
C ILE A 63 -13.98 14.96 5.96
N LEU A 64 -13.93 16.29 6.02
CA LEU A 64 -13.44 17.00 7.21
C LEU A 64 -14.36 16.80 8.41
N ARG A 65 -15.68 16.85 8.19
CA ARG A 65 -16.68 16.59 9.22
C ARG A 65 -16.57 15.17 9.79
N ALA A 66 -16.42 14.17 8.92
CA ALA A 66 -16.27 12.77 9.34
C ALA A 66 -15.00 12.52 10.17
N ASN A 67 -13.94 13.32 9.97
CA ASN A 67 -12.66 13.18 10.66
C ASN A 67 -12.40 14.31 11.67
N ALA A 68 -13.45 15.04 12.09
CA ALA A 68 -13.31 16.10 13.08
C ALA A 68 -12.70 15.55 14.39
N PRO A 69 -11.87 16.33 15.12
CA PRO A 69 -11.32 15.90 16.40
C PRO A 69 -12.45 15.48 17.36
N PRO A 70 -12.29 14.36 18.08
CA PRO A 70 -13.30 13.93 19.05
C PRO A 70 -13.48 14.99 20.13
N ASN A 71 -14.71 15.45 20.33
CA ASN A 71 -15.04 16.45 21.33
C ASN A 71 -15.32 15.76 22.68
N TYR A 72 -14.35 15.85 23.61
CA TYR A 72 -14.44 15.26 24.95
C TYR A 72 -14.91 16.25 26.03
N THR A 73 -15.54 17.36 25.65
CA THR A 73 -15.99 18.39 26.61
C THR A 73 -17.17 17.96 27.50
N GLY A 74 -17.72 16.75 27.32
CA GLY A 74 -18.81 16.21 28.14
C GLY A 74 -18.33 15.47 29.40
N GLY A 75 -19.24 15.24 30.35
CA GLY A 75 -18.95 14.45 31.56
C GLY A 75 -18.61 12.99 31.24
N PHE A 76 -18.11 12.22 32.23
CA PHE A 76 -17.69 10.82 32.06
C PHE A 76 -18.72 9.93 31.33
N LYS A 77 -20.01 10.19 31.54
CA LYS A 77 -21.12 9.48 30.91
C LYS A 77 -21.17 9.68 29.39
N ASP A 78 -20.87 10.90 28.91
CA ASP A 78 -20.85 11.23 27.49
C ASP A 78 -19.63 10.63 26.79
N ILE A 79 -18.48 10.66 27.46
CA ILE A 79 -17.25 9.99 27.01
C ILE A 79 -17.51 8.48 26.86
N MET A 80 -18.11 7.85 27.87
CA MET A 80 -18.45 6.42 27.82
C MET A 80 -19.45 6.11 26.70
N LYS A 81 -20.41 6.99 26.43
CA LYS A 81 -21.37 6.85 25.32
C LYS A 81 -20.68 6.93 23.96
N GLN A 82 -19.73 7.84 23.79
CA GLN A 82 -18.92 7.94 22.57
C GLN A 82 -18.06 6.68 22.35
N ILE A 83 -17.43 6.15 23.41
CA ILE A 83 -16.65 4.91 23.32
C ILE A 83 -17.54 3.73 22.89
N LYS A 84 -18.73 3.59 23.48
CA LYS A 84 -19.70 2.55 23.10
C LYS A 84 -20.17 2.71 21.65
N ALA A 85 -20.47 3.93 21.23
CA ALA A 85 -20.86 4.22 19.84
C ALA A 85 -19.75 3.84 18.85
N LYS A 86 -18.49 4.17 19.16
CA LYS A 86 -17.31 3.80 18.36
C LYS A 86 -17.09 2.28 18.30
N SER A 87 -17.26 1.57 19.42
CA SER A 87 -17.18 0.11 19.42
C SER A 87 -18.26 -0.50 18.54
N TYR A 88 -19.49 0.01 18.62
CA TYR A 88 -20.60 -0.47 17.80
C TYR A 88 -20.37 -0.17 16.32
N TYR A 89 -19.91 1.05 15.99
CA TYR A 89 -19.49 1.43 14.65
C TYR A 89 -18.49 0.41 14.07
N THR A 90 -17.39 0.16 14.78
CA THR A 90 -16.33 -0.76 14.34
C THR A 90 -16.89 -2.17 14.07
N GLN A 91 -17.77 -2.66 14.95
CA GLN A 91 -18.42 -3.97 14.78
C GLN A 91 -19.30 -4.01 13.52
N GLN A 92 -20.01 -2.92 13.18
CA GLN A 92 -20.85 -2.89 11.98
C GLN A 92 -20.00 -2.95 10.70
N PHE A 93 -18.87 -2.24 10.64
CA PHE A 93 -17.95 -2.36 9.50
C PHE A 93 -17.37 -3.76 9.36
N GLN A 94 -17.02 -4.40 10.48
CA GLN A 94 -16.58 -5.78 10.48
C GLN A 94 -17.67 -6.73 9.96
N ARG A 95 -18.93 -6.52 10.36
CA ARG A 95 -20.07 -7.30 9.86
C ARG A 95 -20.28 -7.16 8.35
N ILE A 96 -20.14 -5.95 7.80
CA ILE A 96 -20.23 -5.72 6.34
C ILE A 96 -19.13 -6.51 5.61
N GLN A 97 -17.90 -6.52 6.15
CA GLN A 97 -16.83 -7.32 5.57
C GLN A 97 -17.11 -8.83 5.69
N GLN A 98 -17.65 -9.29 6.83
CA GLN A 98 -18.03 -10.69 7.05
C GLN A 98 -19.10 -11.19 6.09
N GLN A 99 -20.03 -10.34 5.64
CA GLN A 99 -21.09 -10.72 4.69
C GLN A 99 -20.54 -11.32 3.39
N THR A 100 -19.36 -10.88 2.96
CA THR A 100 -18.70 -11.40 1.76
C THR A 100 -18.04 -12.76 1.93
N ASN A 101 -17.98 -13.26 3.18
CA ASN A 101 -17.34 -14.51 3.59
C ASN A 101 -15.96 -14.72 2.94
N MET A 102 -15.11 -13.69 3.00
CA MET A 102 -13.80 -13.70 2.34
C MET A 102 -12.86 -14.74 2.95
N GLY A 103 -12.48 -15.74 2.16
CA GLY A 103 -11.54 -16.78 2.57
C GLY A 103 -10.09 -16.28 2.69
N ARG A 104 -9.19 -17.13 3.22
CA ARG A 104 -7.74 -16.82 3.29
C ARG A 104 -7.10 -16.62 1.93
N SER A 105 -7.63 -17.28 0.89
CA SER A 105 -7.24 -17.11 -0.52
C SER A 105 -7.85 -15.86 -1.18
N LEU A 106 -8.46 -14.97 -0.38
CA LEU A 106 -9.09 -13.71 -0.76
C LEU A 106 -10.37 -13.81 -1.60
N PHE A 107 -10.84 -15.01 -1.96
CA PHE A 107 -12.10 -15.18 -2.68
C PHE A 107 -13.31 -14.79 -1.84
N PHE A 108 -14.27 -14.10 -2.47
CA PHE A 108 -15.59 -13.87 -1.89
C PHE A 108 -16.52 -15.05 -2.16
N SER A 109 -17.55 -15.21 -1.31
CA SER A 109 -18.62 -16.15 -1.59
C SER A 109 -19.38 -15.76 -2.85
N ASN A 110 -19.51 -16.70 -3.79
CA ASN A 110 -20.23 -16.52 -5.05
C ASN A 110 -21.51 -17.35 -5.07
N VAL A 111 -22.31 -17.25 -4.00
CA VAL A 111 -23.56 -18.01 -3.83
C VAL A 111 -24.74 -17.07 -4.06
N ALA A 112 -25.80 -17.59 -4.68
CA ALA A 112 -27.04 -16.86 -4.85
C ALA A 112 -27.61 -16.42 -3.49
N PRO A 113 -28.21 -15.22 -3.39
CA PRO A 113 -28.54 -14.28 -4.47
C PRO A 113 -27.47 -13.20 -4.75
N THR A 114 -26.35 -13.16 -4.03
CA THR A 114 -25.53 -11.93 -3.94
C THR A 114 -24.31 -11.86 -4.86
N PHE A 115 -23.79 -12.99 -5.38
CA PHE A 115 -22.72 -13.04 -6.41
C PHE A 115 -21.56 -12.02 -6.22
N TYR A 116 -20.97 -11.92 -5.03
CA TYR A 116 -19.96 -10.89 -4.72
C TYR A 116 -18.69 -10.99 -5.56
N GLU A 117 -18.20 -12.21 -5.83
CA GLU A 117 -16.95 -12.43 -6.57
C GLU A 117 -17.06 -12.01 -8.04
N SER A 118 -18.20 -12.29 -8.70
CA SER A 118 -18.39 -11.93 -10.11
C SER A 118 -18.51 -10.41 -10.29
N ASN A 119 -19.20 -9.73 -9.36
CA ASN A 119 -19.32 -8.27 -9.34
C ASN A 119 -17.96 -7.60 -9.10
N TYR A 120 -17.20 -8.08 -8.12
CA TYR A 120 -15.82 -7.62 -7.89
C TYR A 120 -14.95 -7.82 -9.13
N LEU A 121 -15.03 -8.99 -9.78
CA LEU A 121 -14.25 -9.29 -10.97
C LEU A 121 -14.58 -8.36 -12.14
N ALA A 122 -15.86 -8.09 -12.39
CA ALA A 122 -16.28 -7.19 -13.47
C ALA A 122 -15.70 -5.78 -13.29
N ILE A 123 -15.79 -5.22 -12.09
CA ILE A 123 -15.24 -3.89 -11.76
C ILE A 123 -13.70 -3.90 -11.84
N ALA A 124 -13.06 -4.97 -11.36
CA ALA A 124 -11.61 -5.12 -11.41
C ALA A 124 -11.10 -5.18 -12.86
N GLN A 125 -11.80 -5.88 -13.74
CA GLN A 125 -11.47 -5.98 -15.17
C GLN A 125 -11.64 -4.64 -15.87
N GLU A 126 -12.76 -3.94 -15.67
CA GLU A 126 -13.00 -2.64 -16.30
C GLU A 126 -11.95 -1.59 -15.90
N THR A 127 -11.64 -1.52 -14.61
CA THR A 127 -10.68 -0.54 -14.07
C THR A 127 -9.21 -0.89 -14.34
N SER A 128 -8.89 -2.13 -14.75
CA SER A 128 -7.52 -2.57 -15.04
C SER A 128 -7.10 -2.41 -16.50
N VAL A 129 -8.03 -2.19 -17.44
CA VAL A 129 -7.74 -2.11 -18.89
C VAL A 129 -6.54 -1.22 -19.22
N ASN A 130 -6.55 0.03 -18.76
CA ASN A 130 -5.47 0.98 -19.08
C ASN A 130 -4.12 0.58 -18.46
N ARG A 131 -4.14 -0.10 -17.30
CA ARG A 131 -2.93 -0.61 -16.65
C ARG A 131 -2.35 -1.79 -17.42
N VAL A 132 -3.20 -2.73 -17.85
CA VAL A 132 -2.80 -3.87 -18.67
C VAL A 132 -2.22 -3.39 -20.00
N ARG A 133 -2.85 -2.41 -20.65
CA ARG A 133 -2.32 -1.76 -21.87
C ARG A 133 -0.94 -1.14 -21.65
N ALA A 134 -0.79 -0.33 -20.60
CA ALA A 134 0.50 0.29 -20.28
C ALA A 134 1.57 -0.77 -19.97
N CYS A 135 1.21 -1.82 -19.21
CA CYS A 135 2.10 -2.93 -18.90
C CYS A 135 2.58 -3.66 -20.15
N PHE A 136 1.67 -4.05 -21.04
CA PHE A 136 2.03 -4.71 -22.28
C PHE A 136 2.80 -3.79 -23.23
N GLY A 137 2.46 -2.49 -23.27
CA GLY A 137 3.21 -1.50 -24.04
C GLY A 137 4.65 -1.36 -23.56
N ILE A 138 4.87 -1.22 -22.25
CA ILE A 138 6.21 -1.16 -21.65
C ILE A 138 6.97 -2.47 -21.91
N GLY A 139 6.31 -3.62 -21.73
CA GLY A 139 6.91 -4.92 -22.02
C GLY A 139 7.29 -5.10 -23.49
N PHE A 140 6.41 -4.68 -24.41
CA PHE A 140 6.63 -4.76 -25.85
C PHE A 140 7.81 -3.88 -26.26
N VAL A 141 7.79 -2.60 -25.89
CA VAL A 141 8.88 -1.65 -26.23
C VAL A 141 10.20 -2.09 -25.59
N GLY A 142 10.17 -2.51 -24.32
CA GLY A 142 11.37 -2.96 -23.61
C GLY A 142 11.99 -4.23 -24.20
N LEU A 143 11.18 -5.24 -24.52
CA LEU A 143 11.67 -6.46 -25.17
C LEU A 143 12.06 -6.24 -26.62
N LEU A 144 11.34 -5.39 -27.36
CA LEU A 144 11.69 -5.04 -28.74
C LEU A 144 13.07 -4.36 -28.76
N ALA A 145 13.31 -3.38 -27.90
CA ALA A 145 14.60 -2.70 -27.80
C ALA A 145 15.73 -3.68 -27.43
N LEU A 146 15.47 -4.60 -26.48
CA LEU A 146 16.44 -5.63 -26.10
C LEU A 146 16.78 -6.56 -27.26
N TYR A 147 15.77 -7.14 -27.89
CA TYR A 147 15.95 -8.14 -28.95
C TYR A 147 16.47 -7.53 -30.25
N MET A 148 16.10 -6.29 -30.58
CA MET A 148 16.73 -5.56 -31.69
C MET A 148 18.21 -5.29 -31.42
N ASN A 149 18.59 -4.98 -30.17
CA ASN A 149 19.99 -4.79 -29.82
C ASN A 149 20.78 -6.11 -29.87
N GLU A 150 20.21 -7.21 -29.35
CA GLU A 150 20.82 -8.54 -29.42
C GLU A 150 21.00 -9.00 -30.87
N TRP A 151 20.01 -8.76 -31.72
CA TRP A 151 20.08 -9.08 -33.14
C TRP A 151 21.13 -8.23 -33.87
N ARG A 152 21.12 -6.90 -33.67
CA ARG A 152 22.10 -6.00 -34.31
C ARG A 152 23.54 -6.28 -33.88
N SER A 153 23.73 -6.81 -32.69
CA SER A 153 25.05 -7.16 -32.14
C SER A 153 25.48 -8.60 -32.49
N ASP A 154 24.77 -9.27 -33.41
CA ASP A 154 25.02 -10.65 -33.86
C ASP A 154 25.15 -11.68 -32.72
N LYS A 155 24.49 -11.44 -31.58
CA LYS A 155 24.61 -12.33 -30.40
C LYS A 155 24.02 -13.72 -30.65
N TRP A 156 23.13 -13.85 -31.63
CA TRP A 156 22.41 -15.08 -31.93
C TRP A 156 23.02 -15.87 -33.09
N SER A 157 24.05 -15.35 -33.76
CA SER A 157 24.69 -15.99 -34.90
C SER A 157 25.23 -17.38 -34.53
N SER A 158 25.39 -18.25 -35.53
CA SER A 158 26.04 -19.54 -35.33
C SER A 158 27.43 -19.39 -34.73
N SER A 159 27.76 -20.30 -33.82
CA SER A 159 28.97 -20.21 -33.01
C SER A 159 29.45 -21.60 -32.63
N LEU A 160 30.63 -21.95 -33.14
CA LEU A 160 31.32 -23.20 -32.83
C LEU A 160 31.70 -23.29 -31.34
N THR A 161 31.98 -22.17 -30.68
CA THR A 161 32.41 -22.13 -29.28
C THR A 161 31.30 -22.52 -28.31
N ASN A 162 30.05 -22.17 -28.63
CA ASN A 162 28.88 -22.53 -27.84
C ASN A 162 28.09 -23.71 -28.45
N GLY A 163 28.54 -24.23 -29.59
CA GLY A 163 27.87 -25.30 -30.33
C GLY A 163 26.52 -24.89 -30.94
N ARG A 164 26.34 -23.62 -31.31
CA ARG A 164 25.11 -23.05 -31.88
C ARG A 164 25.08 -23.19 -33.41
N SER A 165 23.99 -23.73 -33.93
CA SER A 165 23.75 -23.95 -35.37
C SER A 165 22.91 -22.83 -36.00
N ASP A 166 22.89 -22.73 -37.33
CA ASP A 166 22.03 -21.76 -38.06
C ASP A 166 20.53 -22.03 -37.82
N ALA A 167 20.17 -23.29 -37.55
CA ALA A 167 18.81 -23.66 -37.15
C ALA A 167 18.44 -23.10 -35.76
N ASP A 168 19.41 -23.02 -34.83
CA ASP A 168 19.20 -22.41 -33.51
C ASP A 168 18.97 -20.90 -33.65
N GLU A 169 19.73 -20.21 -34.50
CA GLU A 169 19.56 -18.78 -34.79
C GLU A 169 18.16 -18.48 -35.33
N THR A 170 17.73 -19.23 -36.34
CA THR A 170 16.38 -19.12 -36.93
C THR A 170 15.31 -19.37 -35.86
N THR A 171 15.52 -20.37 -35.00
CA THR A 171 14.60 -20.68 -33.90
C THR A 171 14.50 -19.53 -32.89
N ILE A 172 15.62 -18.89 -32.53
CA ILE A 172 15.63 -17.74 -31.62
C ILE A 172 14.85 -16.57 -32.22
N ILE A 173 15.04 -16.27 -33.51
CA ILE A 173 14.33 -15.21 -34.22
C ILE A 173 12.82 -15.49 -34.24
N VAL A 174 12.41 -16.72 -34.55
CA VAL A 174 10.99 -17.12 -34.55
C VAL A 174 10.36 -17.01 -33.15
N LEU A 175 11.04 -17.53 -32.12
CA LEU A 175 10.54 -17.45 -30.74
C LEU A 175 10.36 -16.00 -30.28
N THR A 176 11.29 -15.11 -30.63
CA THR A 176 11.30 -13.71 -30.19
C THR A 176 10.34 -12.83 -31.00
N PHE A 177 10.53 -12.74 -32.31
CA PHE A 177 9.81 -11.81 -33.19
C PHE A 177 8.46 -12.36 -33.69
N CYS A 178 8.27 -13.68 -33.78
CA CYS A 178 7.01 -14.25 -34.26
C CYS A 178 6.08 -14.72 -33.14
N ILE A 179 6.57 -14.98 -31.93
CA ILE A 179 5.74 -15.47 -30.81
C ILE A 179 5.72 -14.50 -29.64
N MET A 180 6.85 -14.18 -29.00
CA MET A 180 6.88 -13.35 -27.79
C MET A 180 6.36 -11.92 -28.01
N LEU A 181 6.92 -11.19 -28.97
CA LEU A 181 6.52 -9.81 -29.26
C LEU A 181 5.08 -9.73 -29.80
N PRO A 182 4.64 -10.59 -30.73
CA PRO A 182 3.26 -10.61 -31.17
C PRO A 182 2.27 -10.98 -30.07
N ALA A 183 2.62 -11.86 -29.12
CA ALA A 183 1.74 -12.17 -27.98
C ALA A 183 1.41 -10.91 -27.15
N LEU A 184 2.39 -10.03 -26.93
CA LEU A 184 2.17 -8.74 -26.24
C LEU A 184 1.32 -7.79 -27.08
N ALA A 185 1.58 -7.69 -28.38
CA ALA A 185 0.80 -6.86 -29.30
C ALA A 185 -0.66 -7.33 -29.41
N LEU A 186 -0.89 -8.63 -29.57
CA LEU A 186 -2.21 -9.26 -29.56
C LEU A 186 -2.91 -9.07 -28.22
N GLY A 187 -2.17 -9.15 -27.11
CA GLY A 187 -2.68 -8.82 -25.77
C GLY A 187 -3.20 -7.38 -25.69
N ILE A 188 -2.47 -6.40 -26.25
CA ILE A 188 -2.90 -5.00 -26.34
C ILE A 188 -4.16 -4.88 -27.19
N LEU A 189 -4.18 -5.47 -28.39
CA LEU A 189 -5.32 -5.43 -29.31
C LEU A 189 -6.57 -6.06 -28.68
N ALA A 190 -6.43 -7.18 -27.98
CA ALA A 190 -7.52 -7.83 -27.27
C ALA A 190 -8.20 -6.90 -26.27
N THR A 191 -7.45 -6.00 -25.61
CA THR A 191 -8.03 -5.04 -24.65
C THR A 191 -8.95 -3.98 -25.29
N PHE A 192 -8.94 -3.81 -26.62
CA PHE A 192 -9.85 -2.91 -27.32
C PHE A 192 -11.19 -3.59 -27.65
N THR A 193 -11.22 -4.93 -27.68
CA THR A 193 -12.45 -5.70 -27.94
C THR A 193 -13.34 -5.80 -26.70
N SER A 194 -14.65 -6.00 -26.89
CA SER A 194 -15.59 -6.23 -25.77
C SER A 194 -15.33 -7.58 -25.07
N LEU A 195 -15.08 -8.62 -25.86
CA LEU A 195 -14.73 -9.97 -25.38
C LEU A 195 -13.43 -9.96 -24.55
N GLY A 196 -12.38 -9.31 -25.05
CA GLY A 196 -11.11 -9.22 -24.34
C GLY A 196 -11.20 -8.40 -23.06
N ARG A 197 -12.07 -7.37 -22.99
CA ARG A 197 -12.36 -6.67 -21.73
C ARG A 197 -13.11 -7.54 -20.71
N LYS A 198 -14.08 -8.33 -21.16
CA LYS A 198 -14.84 -9.28 -20.31
C LYS A 198 -13.97 -10.42 -19.76
N TYR A 199 -12.96 -10.86 -20.51
CA TYR A 199 -12.05 -11.94 -20.10
C TYR A 199 -10.61 -11.45 -19.89
N LEU A 200 -10.43 -10.18 -19.52
CA LEU A 200 -9.12 -9.51 -19.48
C LEU A 200 -8.11 -10.25 -18.59
N GLU A 201 -8.57 -10.80 -17.47
CA GLU A 201 -7.74 -11.60 -16.56
C GLU A 201 -7.15 -12.83 -17.26
N ASN A 202 -7.97 -13.55 -18.04
CA ASN A 202 -7.54 -14.76 -18.75
C ASN A 202 -6.62 -14.43 -19.93
N VAL A 203 -6.95 -13.37 -20.68
CA VAL A 203 -6.07 -12.86 -21.75
C VAL A 203 -4.71 -12.51 -21.17
N THR A 204 -4.70 -11.80 -20.03
CA THR A 204 -3.45 -11.40 -19.38
C THR A 204 -2.64 -12.58 -18.89
N ALA A 205 -3.29 -13.56 -18.26
CA ALA A 205 -2.65 -14.80 -17.84
C ALA A 205 -2.03 -15.55 -19.03
N ALA A 206 -2.78 -15.69 -20.13
CA ALA A 206 -2.31 -16.39 -21.33
C ALA A 206 -1.08 -15.70 -21.94
N VAL A 207 -1.10 -14.37 -22.09
CA VAL A 207 0.04 -13.60 -22.62
C VAL A 207 1.28 -13.80 -21.74
N PHE A 208 1.15 -13.70 -20.42
CA PHE A 208 2.28 -13.91 -19.52
C PHE A 208 2.82 -15.34 -19.52
N VAL A 209 1.94 -16.35 -19.58
CA VAL A 209 2.37 -17.75 -19.67
C VAL A 209 3.12 -18.00 -20.97
N VAL A 210 2.60 -17.51 -22.11
CA VAL A 210 3.26 -17.66 -23.42
C VAL A 210 4.61 -16.97 -23.41
N VAL A 211 4.69 -15.69 -23.00
CA VAL A 211 5.96 -14.95 -22.97
C VAL A 211 6.97 -15.61 -22.03
N ALA A 212 6.54 -16.04 -20.84
CA ALA A 212 7.42 -16.72 -19.90
C ALA A 212 7.93 -18.07 -20.43
N ALA A 213 7.04 -18.90 -20.98
CA ALA A 213 7.41 -20.20 -21.54
C ALA A 213 8.40 -20.04 -22.69
N MET A 214 8.18 -19.07 -23.58
CA MET A 214 9.08 -18.79 -24.69
C MET A 214 10.43 -18.23 -24.21
N MET A 215 10.47 -17.39 -23.18
CA MET A 215 11.74 -16.95 -22.57
C MET A 215 12.53 -18.12 -21.99
N ILE A 216 11.86 -19.03 -21.28
CA ILE A 216 12.47 -20.25 -20.73
C ILE A 216 12.97 -21.16 -21.86
N ALA A 217 12.21 -21.31 -22.95
CA ALA A 217 12.59 -22.11 -24.11
C ALA A 217 13.73 -21.49 -24.94
N LYS A 218 13.82 -20.16 -25.02
CA LYS A 218 14.90 -19.45 -25.75
C LYS A 218 16.28 -19.77 -25.18
N LYS A 219 16.43 -19.77 -23.85
CA LYS A 219 17.75 -19.87 -23.21
C LYS A 219 18.53 -21.15 -23.57
N PRO A 220 17.94 -22.35 -23.57
CA PRO A 220 18.66 -23.55 -24.00
C PRO A 220 19.05 -23.55 -25.48
N VAL A 221 18.25 -22.90 -26.35
CA VAL A 221 18.58 -22.73 -27.78
C VAL A 221 19.72 -21.72 -27.96
N GLU A 222 19.71 -20.66 -27.16
CA GLU A 222 20.77 -19.66 -27.12
C GLU A 222 22.09 -20.22 -26.58
N LYS A 223 22.04 -21.29 -25.77
CA LYS A 223 23.20 -21.95 -25.14
C LYS A 223 24.04 -20.95 -24.32
N ALA A 224 23.37 -19.98 -23.69
CA ALA A 224 23.98 -18.90 -22.93
C ALA A 224 23.99 -19.18 -21.42
N LYS A 225 25.05 -18.71 -20.75
CA LYS A 225 25.17 -18.72 -19.28
C LYS A 225 24.43 -17.56 -18.64
N GLY A 226 24.02 -17.76 -17.40
CA GLY A 226 23.47 -16.72 -16.55
C GLY A 226 21.94 -16.64 -16.57
N PRO A 227 21.36 -15.83 -15.68
CA PRO A 227 19.91 -15.77 -15.48
C PRO A 227 19.19 -15.02 -16.60
N ILE A 228 17.96 -15.42 -16.86
CA ILE A 228 17.03 -14.70 -17.74
C ILE A 228 16.48 -13.50 -16.95
N ILE A 229 17.15 -12.35 -17.04
CA ILE A 229 16.74 -11.11 -16.37
C ILE A 229 15.33 -10.66 -16.79
N PRO A 230 14.93 -10.69 -18.09
CA PRO A 230 13.58 -10.32 -18.50
C PRO A 230 12.47 -11.17 -17.84
N LEU A 231 12.74 -12.45 -17.56
CA LEU A 231 11.80 -13.33 -16.86
C LEU A 231 11.59 -12.89 -15.40
N LEU A 232 12.64 -12.40 -14.73
CA LEU A 232 12.53 -11.83 -13.39
C LEU A 232 11.70 -10.54 -13.42
N ILE A 233 11.95 -9.68 -14.41
CA ILE A 233 11.19 -8.44 -14.61
C ILE A 233 9.71 -8.75 -14.86
N LEU A 234 9.39 -9.83 -15.59
CA LEU A 234 8.02 -10.27 -15.86
C LEU A 234 7.24 -10.66 -14.60
N LEU A 235 7.89 -11.10 -13.52
CA LEU A 235 7.22 -11.37 -12.24
C LEU A 235 6.66 -10.08 -11.60
N ILE A 236 7.27 -8.92 -11.85
CA ILE A 236 6.83 -7.64 -11.29
C ILE A 236 5.40 -7.30 -11.73
N PRO A 237 5.04 -7.24 -13.03
CA PRO A 237 3.69 -6.95 -13.45
C PRO A 237 2.67 -8.03 -13.11
N ILE A 238 3.09 -9.32 -13.09
CA ILE A 238 2.22 -10.45 -12.67
C ILE A 238 1.69 -10.23 -11.26
N PHE A 239 2.56 -9.86 -10.32
CA PHE A 239 2.19 -9.67 -8.92
C PHE A 239 1.74 -8.24 -8.58
N GLY A 240 2.20 -7.22 -9.31
CA GLY A 240 2.09 -5.83 -8.88
C GLY A 240 1.18 -4.91 -9.70
N ILE A 241 0.87 -5.24 -10.96
CA ILE A 241 0.28 -4.26 -11.90
C ILE A 241 -1.05 -4.69 -12.50
N THR A 242 -1.17 -5.93 -12.97
CA THR A 242 -2.28 -6.34 -13.84
C THR A 242 -3.61 -6.64 -13.13
N ARG A 243 -3.68 -6.43 -11.81
CA ARG A 243 -4.87 -6.69 -10.95
C ARG A 243 -5.48 -8.09 -11.10
N MET A 244 -4.74 -9.03 -11.66
CA MET A 244 -5.13 -10.44 -11.68
C MET A 244 -5.31 -10.94 -10.25
N ARG A 245 -6.20 -11.92 -10.06
CA ARG A 245 -6.43 -12.48 -8.73
C ARG A 245 -5.19 -13.20 -8.22
N PHE A 246 -5.03 -13.17 -6.90
CA PHE A 246 -3.89 -13.68 -6.17
C PHE A 246 -3.58 -15.13 -6.54
N VAL A 247 -4.58 -16.01 -6.55
CA VAL A 247 -4.38 -17.43 -6.85
C VAL A 247 -3.85 -17.65 -8.27
N LYS A 248 -4.43 -17.01 -9.30
CA LYS A 248 -3.92 -17.15 -10.68
C LYS A 248 -2.48 -16.68 -10.81
N SER A 249 -2.15 -15.57 -10.15
CA SER A 249 -0.80 -15.01 -10.17
C SER A 249 0.20 -15.89 -9.44
N CYS A 250 -0.21 -16.51 -8.32
CA CYS A 250 0.59 -17.53 -7.64
C CYS A 250 0.83 -18.75 -8.51
N CYS A 251 -0.20 -19.24 -9.21
CA CYS A 251 -0.05 -20.38 -10.13
C CYS A 251 0.94 -20.07 -11.25
N ILE A 252 0.89 -18.86 -11.84
CA ILE A 252 1.84 -18.46 -12.88
C ILE A 252 3.25 -18.30 -12.28
N GLY A 253 3.41 -17.64 -11.14
CA GLY A 253 4.72 -17.44 -10.51
C GLY A 253 5.41 -18.75 -10.10
N TRP A 254 4.66 -19.67 -9.47
CA TRP A 254 5.17 -21.01 -9.17
C TRP A 254 5.39 -21.84 -10.42
N GLY A 255 4.53 -21.69 -11.43
CA GLY A 255 4.71 -22.30 -12.74
C GLY A 255 6.02 -21.88 -13.39
N ILE A 256 6.37 -20.59 -13.36
CA ILE A 256 7.65 -20.07 -13.86
C ILE A 256 8.82 -20.66 -13.09
N PHE A 257 8.76 -20.66 -11.75
CA PHE A 257 9.81 -21.23 -10.90
C PHE A 257 10.05 -22.72 -11.20
N LEU A 258 8.99 -23.54 -11.24
CA LEU A 258 9.07 -24.98 -11.46
C LEU A 258 9.48 -25.31 -12.90
N SER A 259 8.86 -24.68 -13.89
CA SER A 259 9.20 -24.91 -15.30
C SER A 259 10.63 -24.51 -15.61
N TYR A 260 11.12 -23.40 -15.05
CA TYR A 260 12.52 -23.00 -15.20
C TYR A 260 13.47 -24.07 -14.62
N GLY A 261 13.25 -24.50 -13.37
CA GLY A 261 14.10 -25.50 -12.73
C GLY A 261 14.13 -26.83 -13.48
N ILE A 262 12.96 -27.33 -13.90
CA ILE A 262 12.82 -28.60 -14.60
C ILE A 262 13.46 -28.53 -15.99
N VAL A 263 13.08 -27.54 -16.82
CA VAL A 263 13.56 -27.42 -18.21
C VAL A 263 15.08 -27.25 -18.24
N MET A 264 15.64 -26.39 -17.39
CA MET A 264 17.09 -26.14 -17.39
C MET A 264 17.87 -27.37 -16.91
N ALA A 265 17.39 -28.07 -15.89
CA ALA A 265 18.04 -29.29 -15.39
C ALA A 265 17.97 -30.44 -16.42
N SER A 266 16.84 -30.58 -17.11
CA SER A 266 16.65 -31.61 -18.15
C SER A 266 17.47 -31.33 -19.40
N VAL A 267 17.52 -30.08 -19.90
CA VAL A 267 18.24 -29.80 -21.15
C VAL A 267 19.76 -29.85 -20.96
N ARG A 268 20.27 -29.54 -19.77
CA ARG A 268 21.72 -29.56 -19.47
C ARG A 268 22.42 -30.85 -19.89
N THR A 269 21.78 -32.01 -19.74
CA THR A 269 22.37 -33.32 -20.08
C THR A 269 22.44 -33.59 -21.58
N HIS A 270 21.70 -32.83 -22.38
CA HIS A 270 21.58 -33.03 -23.83
C HIS A 270 22.31 -31.95 -24.65
N LEU A 271 22.96 -31.00 -23.99
CA LEU A 271 23.72 -29.96 -24.66
C LEU A 271 25.07 -30.50 -25.18
N PRO A 272 25.50 -30.11 -26.39
CA PRO A 272 26.74 -30.59 -26.99
C PRO A 272 27.99 -30.14 -26.21
N VAL A 273 27.91 -28.98 -25.54
CA VAL A 273 29.00 -28.43 -24.72
C VAL A 273 28.44 -28.05 -23.34
N PRO A 274 28.37 -28.99 -22.37
CA PRO A 274 27.78 -28.71 -21.05
C PRO A 274 28.53 -27.65 -20.22
N THR A 275 29.80 -27.38 -20.57
CA THR A 275 30.67 -26.40 -19.91
C THR A 275 30.39 -24.96 -20.34
N SER A 276 29.75 -24.73 -21.50
CA SER A 276 29.30 -23.41 -21.97
C SER A 276 27.92 -23.03 -21.41
N PHE A 277 27.27 -23.92 -20.66
CA PHE A 277 25.97 -23.69 -20.02
C PHE A 277 26.07 -23.62 -18.48
N ASP A 278 24.96 -23.25 -17.83
CA ASP A 278 24.90 -23.12 -16.36
C ASP A 278 25.02 -24.46 -15.64
N SER A 279 25.84 -24.51 -14.58
CA SER A 279 25.99 -25.69 -13.72
C SER A 279 24.68 -26.05 -12.99
N TYR A 280 24.55 -27.28 -12.50
CA TYR A 280 23.39 -27.63 -11.65
C TYR A 280 23.28 -26.73 -10.42
N THR A 281 24.41 -26.31 -9.85
CA THR A 281 24.43 -25.34 -8.74
C THR A 281 23.95 -23.97 -9.19
N ASP A 282 24.31 -23.51 -10.39
CA ASP A 282 23.88 -22.22 -10.92
C ASP A 282 22.39 -22.24 -11.27
N ILE A 283 21.89 -23.33 -11.86
CA ILE A 283 20.47 -23.51 -12.18
C ILE A 283 19.62 -23.48 -10.92
N SER A 284 20.00 -24.26 -9.90
CA SER A 284 19.31 -24.26 -8.59
C SER A 284 19.31 -22.88 -7.96
N TYR A 285 20.45 -22.17 -7.99
CA TYR A 285 20.58 -20.82 -7.45
C TYR A 285 19.69 -19.81 -8.19
N GLN A 286 19.69 -19.83 -9.52
CA GLN A 286 18.85 -18.96 -10.33
C GLN A 286 17.35 -19.26 -10.10
N ALA A 287 16.97 -20.55 -10.00
CA ALA A 287 15.63 -20.95 -9.64
C ALA A 287 15.22 -20.39 -8.26
N ILE A 288 16.09 -20.52 -7.24
CA ILE A 288 15.85 -19.94 -5.92
C ILE A 288 15.63 -18.43 -6.00
N ASN A 289 16.45 -17.70 -6.76
CA ASN A 289 16.27 -16.25 -6.96
C ASN A 289 14.91 -15.90 -7.60
N TYR A 290 14.43 -16.69 -8.57
CA TYR A 290 13.07 -16.55 -9.11
C TYR A 290 12.01 -16.84 -8.05
N GLY A 291 12.22 -17.88 -7.22
CA GLY A 291 11.34 -18.21 -6.09
C GLY A 291 11.24 -17.09 -5.06
N ILE A 292 12.37 -16.48 -4.67
CA ILE A 292 12.43 -15.32 -3.76
C ILE A 292 11.64 -14.15 -4.34
N THR A 293 11.84 -13.87 -5.64
CA THR A 293 11.14 -12.79 -6.33
C THR A 293 9.64 -13.05 -6.38
N ALA A 294 9.23 -14.30 -6.68
CA ALA A 294 7.84 -14.72 -6.71
C ALA A 294 7.19 -14.59 -5.32
N ILE A 295 7.82 -15.06 -4.25
CA ILE A 295 7.27 -14.95 -2.89
C ILE A 295 7.16 -13.47 -2.45
N GLY A 296 8.19 -12.66 -2.74
CA GLY A 296 8.14 -11.21 -2.50
C GLY A 296 6.98 -10.54 -3.27
N GLY A 297 6.76 -10.96 -4.52
CA GLY A 297 5.61 -10.57 -5.33
C GLY A 297 4.28 -11.00 -4.72
N MET A 298 4.14 -12.27 -4.30
CA MET A 298 2.93 -12.82 -3.67
C MET A 298 2.53 -12.03 -2.43
N VAL A 299 3.47 -11.73 -1.53
CA VAL A 299 3.19 -10.94 -0.31
C VAL A 299 2.71 -9.53 -0.67
N SER A 300 3.34 -8.91 -1.68
CA SER A 300 2.94 -7.59 -2.17
C SER A 300 1.53 -7.63 -2.78
N GLN A 301 1.26 -8.58 -3.66
CA GLN A 301 -0.04 -8.73 -4.32
C GLN A 301 -1.14 -9.03 -3.33
N TYR A 302 -0.90 -9.91 -2.37
CA TYR A 302 -1.87 -10.27 -1.34
C TYR A 302 -2.34 -9.03 -0.59
N ARG A 303 -1.41 -8.15 -0.19
CA ARG A 303 -1.75 -6.89 0.46
C ARG A 303 -2.55 -5.97 -0.46
N GLN A 304 -2.13 -5.80 -1.72
CA GLN A 304 -2.82 -4.93 -2.67
C GLN A 304 -4.24 -5.41 -2.99
N GLU A 305 -4.42 -6.71 -3.22
CA GLU A 305 -5.73 -7.29 -3.48
C GLU A 305 -6.62 -7.19 -2.24
N LEU A 306 -6.07 -7.44 -1.05
CA LEU A 306 -6.81 -7.25 0.20
C LEU A 306 -7.27 -5.79 0.38
N LEU A 307 -6.44 -4.80 0.02
CA LEU A 307 -6.84 -3.39 0.01
C LEU A 307 -7.96 -3.11 -1.01
N ARG A 308 -7.88 -3.69 -2.22
CA ARG A 308 -8.94 -3.57 -3.24
C ARG A 308 -10.26 -4.17 -2.76
N ARG A 309 -10.22 -5.39 -2.23
CA ARG A 309 -11.38 -6.12 -1.71
C ARG A 309 -12.00 -5.41 -0.51
N ARG A 310 -11.18 -4.89 0.41
CA ARG A 310 -11.65 -4.04 1.52
C ARG A 310 -12.40 -2.80 1.02
N ASN A 311 -11.86 -2.11 0.01
CA ASN A 311 -12.50 -0.94 -0.57
C ASN A 311 -13.82 -1.29 -1.26
N PHE A 312 -13.88 -2.45 -1.93
CA PHE A 312 -15.12 -2.98 -2.51
C PHE A 312 -16.17 -3.29 -1.42
N CYS A 313 -15.80 -3.93 -0.31
CA CYS A 313 -16.72 -4.18 0.80
C CYS A 313 -17.31 -2.88 1.36
N LEU A 314 -16.53 -1.80 1.40
CA LEU A 314 -17.04 -0.48 1.81
C LEU A 314 -18.02 0.13 0.83
N GLN A 315 -18.17 -0.37 -0.39
CA GLN A 315 -19.18 0.09 -1.34
C GLN A 315 -20.49 -0.71 -1.24
N LEU A 316 -20.50 -1.83 -0.51
CA LEU A 316 -21.69 -2.67 -0.34
C LEU A 316 -22.77 -2.00 0.54
N PRO A 317 -24.06 -2.21 0.27
CA PRO A 317 -25.14 -1.67 1.08
C PRO A 317 -25.15 -2.24 2.50
N PHE A 318 -25.55 -1.44 3.50
CA PHE A 318 -25.64 -1.88 4.91
C PHE A 318 -26.62 -3.04 5.12
N SER A 319 -27.61 -3.21 4.24
CA SER A 319 -28.58 -4.30 4.28
C SER A 319 -27.98 -5.66 3.91
N GLY A 320 -26.80 -5.69 3.26
CA GLY A 320 -26.16 -6.92 2.79
C GLY A 320 -26.89 -7.64 1.65
N THR A 321 -27.92 -7.02 1.06
CA THR A 321 -28.65 -7.53 -0.12
C THR A 321 -28.12 -6.83 -1.36
N MET A 322 -27.56 -7.61 -2.29
CA MET A 322 -27.18 -7.10 -3.62
C MET A 322 -28.37 -7.27 -4.57
N ASP A 323 -29.25 -6.27 -4.59
CA ASP A 323 -30.27 -6.16 -5.64
C ASP A 323 -29.64 -5.56 -6.91
N ALA A 324 -30.31 -5.67 -8.07
CA ALA A 324 -29.78 -5.13 -9.34
C ALA A 324 -29.40 -3.64 -9.24
N ASP A 325 -30.19 -2.84 -8.51
CA ASP A 325 -29.94 -1.43 -8.24
C ASP A 325 -28.65 -1.19 -7.42
N ALA A 326 -28.29 -2.11 -6.51
CA ALA A 326 -27.09 -2.00 -5.69
C ALA A 326 -25.81 -2.24 -6.51
N VAL A 327 -25.89 -3.06 -7.56
CA VAL A 327 -24.76 -3.27 -8.49
C VAL A 327 -24.48 -2.02 -9.29
N ASP A 328 -25.52 -1.33 -9.77
CA ASP A 328 -25.37 -0.09 -10.54
C ASP A 328 -24.93 1.09 -9.65
N GLU A 329 -25.31 1.09 -8.37
CA GLU A 329 -24.77 2.02 -7.37
C GLU A 329 -23.28 1.78 -7.07
N ILE A 330 -22.81 0.51 -7.05
CA ILE A 330 -21.38 0.22 -6.86
C ILE A 330 -20.55 0.62 -8.09
N LYS A 331 -21.12 0.49 -9.30
CA LYS A 331 -20.46 0.92 -10.55
C LYS A 331 -20.35 2.43 -10.67
N THR A 332 -21.28 3.18 -10.08
CA THR A 332 -21.21 4.64 -10.06
C THR A 332 -20.26 5.09 -8.96
N ASP A 333 -19.11 5.64 -9.37
CA ASP A 333 -18.14 6.19 -8.41
C ASP A 333 -18.82 7.27 -7.55
N LYS A 334 -18.96 7.01 -6.23
CA LYS A 334 -19.56 7.94 -5.25
C LYS A 334 -18.93 9.35 -5.27
N PHE A 335 -17.71 9.45 -5.79
CA PHE A 335 -16.97 10.71 -5.94
C PHE A 335 -16.05 10.64 -7.17
N SER A 336 -15.83 11.77 -7.82
CA SER A 336 -14.87 11.85 -8.93
C SER A 336 -13.45 11.99 -8.43
N LYS A 337 -12.62 10.96 -8.66
CA LYS A 337 -11.18 10.99 -8.34
C LYS A 337 -10.43 12.12 -9.05
N LYS A 338 -10.83 12.45 -10.28
CA LYS A 338 -10.18 13.48 -11.10
C LYS A 338 -10.41 14.89 -10.53
N THR A 339 -11.54 15.07 -9.86
CA THR A 339 -11.96 16.36 -9.33
C THR A 339 -11.40 16.55 -7.91
N LEU A 340 -11.46 15.50 -7.07
CA LEU A 340 -10.96 15.53 -5.69
C LEU A 340 -9.40 15.53 -5.57
N MET A 341 -8.68 14.92 -6.52
CA MET A 341 -7.23 14.73 -6.45
C MET A 341 -6.51 15.19 -7.72
N HIS A 342 -5.25 15.60 -7.57
CA HIS A 342 -4.36 15.83 -8.71
C HIS A 342 -3.95 14.50 -9.36
N ARG A 343 -3.96 14.44 -10.68
CA ARG A 343 -3.73 13.18 -11.43
C ARG A 343 -2.34 12.57 -11.23
N TRP A 344 -1.30 13.41 -11.12
CA TRP A 344 0.10 12.98 -11.03
C TRP A 344 0.61 12.85 -9.61
N SER A 345 0.26 13.80 -8.73
CA SER A 345 0.70 13.79 -7.33
C SER A 345 -0.24 13.02 -6.41
N LEU A 346 -1.45 12.66 -6.86
CA LEU A 346 -2.55 12.11 -6.06
C LEU A 346 -2.92 12.95 -4.82
N LYS A 347 -2.33 14.14 -4.65
CA LYS A 347 -2.61 15.05 -3.54
C LYS A 347 -4.08 15.48 -3.62
N PHE A 348 -4.77 15.51 -2.48
CA PHE A 348 -6.08 16.14 -2.43
C PHE A 348 -5.93 17.64 -2.75
N ARG A 349 -6.86 18.18 -3.54
CA ARG A 349 -6.83 19.61 -3.89
C ARG A 349 -7.07 20.49 -2.66
N HIS A 350 -7.92 20.04 -1.74
CA HIS A 350 -8.20 20.73 -0.49
C HIS A 350 -7.08 20.52 0.54
N PRO A 351 -6.43 21.58 1.06
CA PRO A 351 -5.26 21.47 1.93
C PRO A 351 -5.56 20.79 3.27
N GLY A 352 -6.71 21.10 3.89
CA GLY A 352 -7.09 20.49 5.17
C GLY A 352 -7.35 18.97 5.07
N VAL A 353 -7.86 18.51 3.92
CA VAL A 353 -8.11 17.07 3.68
C VAL A 353 -6.78 16.36 3.46
N GLU A 354 -5.87 16.96 2.69
CA GLU A 354 -4.52 16.41 2.52
C GLU A 354 -3.77 16.32 3.86
N GLU A 355 -3.84 17.34 4.72
CA GLU A 355 -3.16 17.30 6.01
C GLU A 355 -3.70 16.20 6.92
N CYS A 356 -5.02 16.04 7.00
CA CYS A 356 -5.67 14.97 7.76
C CYS A 356 -5.23 13.58 7.26
N PHE A 357 -5.24 13.39 5.94
CA PHE A 357 -4.76 12.16 5.32
C PHE A 357 -3.26 11.92 5.56
N TYR A 358 -2.44 12.96 5.45
CA TYR A 358 -0.98 12.87 5.58
C TYR A 358 -0.58 12.33 6.95
N ARG A 359 -1.22 12.82 8.02
CA ARG A 359 -0.95 12.39 9.41
C ARG A 359 -1.27 10.91 9.64
N TYR A 360 -2.28 10.40 8.93
CA TYR A 360 -2.85 9.08 9.16
C TYR A 360 -2.46 8.02 8.12
N TRP A 361 -1.85 8.42 7.00
CA TRP A 361 -1.50 7.57 5.85
C TRP A 361 -0.87 6.23 6.23
N TYR A 362 0.17 6.25 7.07
CA TYR A 362 0.90 5.05 7.44
C TYR A 362 0.25 4.32 8.63
N LEU A 363 -0.87 4.79 9.17
CA LEU A 363 -1.66 4.16 10.24
C LEU A 363 -3.00 3.61 9.74
N ILE A 364 -3.37 3.93 8.51
CA ILE A 364 -4.64 3.55 7.88
C ILE A 364 -4.83 2.04 7.74
N ASP A 365 -3.74 1.29 7.57
CA ASP A 365 -3.78 -0.17 7.42
C ASP A 365 -3.89 -0.90 8.78
N PRO A 366 -3.10 -0.58 9.82
CA PRO A 366 -3.22 -1.23 11.13
C PRO A 366 -4.42 -0.75 11.94
N PHE A 367 -4.84 0.51 11.80
CA PHE A 367 -5.88 1.13 12.62
C PHE A 367 -7.04 1.71 11.79
N PRO A 368 -7.61 0.99 10.80
CA PRO A 368 -8.45 1.55 9.74
C PRO A 368 -9.63 2.42 10.21
N TYR A 369 -10.20 2.15 11.37
CA TYR A 369 -11.39 2.82 11.90
C TYR A 369 -11.09 3.92 12.93
N GLU A 370 -9.82 4.16 13.24
CA GLU A 370 -9.43 5.18 14.21
C GLU A 370 -9.49 6.58 13.61
N ASN A 371 -9.70 7.59 14.45
CA ASN A 371 -9.76 8.97 13.99
C ASN A 371 -8.33 9.47 13.67
N PRO A 372 -8.08 10.05 12.48
CA PRO A 372 -6.77 10.60 12.10
C PRO A 372 -6.16 11.59 13.10
N ASN A 373 -6.99 12.31 13.85
CA ASN A 373 -6.58 13.32 14.81
C ASN A 373 -6.31 12.76 16.22
N SER A 374 -6.43 11.44 16.42
CA SER A 374 -6.16 10.80 17.71
C SER A 374 -4.66 10.65 17.94
N GLY A 375 -4.09 11.46 18.82
CA GLY A 375 -2.66 11.42 19.15
C GLY A 375 -2.17 10.07 19.69
N SER A 376 -3.04 9.31 20.36
CA SER A 376 -2.73 7.97 20.91
C SER A 376 -2.25 6.96 19.87
N LEU A 377 -2.64 7.10 18.61
CA LEU A 377 -2.21 6.21 17.52
C LEU A 377 -0.70 6.29 17.27
N HIS A 378 -0.10 7.43 17.64
CA HIS A 378 1.29 7.73 17.35
C HIS A 378 2.28 7.20 18.41
N GLN A 379 1.78 6.74 19.56
CA GLN A 379 2.63 6.18 20.62
C GLN A 379 3.33 4.88 20.19
N GLY A 380 2.69 4.10 19.31
CA GLY A 380 3.13 2.77 18.88
C GLY A 380 3.59 2.66 17.42
N VAL A 381 3.89 3.79 16.75
CA VAL A 381 4.17 3.85 15.30
C VAL A 381 5.21 2.84 14.84
N PHE A 382 6.30 2.65 15.59
CA PHE A 382 7.40 1.76 15.20
C PHE A 382 6.94 0.31 14.94
N ARG A 383 5.86 -0.13 15.60
CA ARG A 383 5.30 -1.48 15.41
C ARG A 383 4.79 -1.70 13.99
N THR A 384 4.48 -0.63 13.26
CA THR A 384 3.93 -0.70 11.91
C THR A 384 4.98 -1.04 10.84
N ILE A 385 6.25 -0.73 11.10
CA ILE A 385 7.38 -0.99 10.19
C ILE A 385 8.27 -2.15 10.65
N ARG A 386 8.05 -2.72 11.84
CA ARG A 386 8.91 -3.77 12.43
C ARG A 386 9.18 -4.94 11.48
N PHE A 387 8.16 -5.41 10.77
CA PHE A 387 8.31 -6.52 9.83
C PHE A 387 9.13 -6.11 8.61
N ALA A 388 9.02 -4.86 8.15
CA ALA A 388 9.83 -4.37 7.04
C ALA A 388 11.31 -4.30 7.42
N ILE A 389 11.62 -3.85 8.65
CA ILE A 389 12.99 -3.83 9.17
C ILE A 389 13.53 -5.25 9.31
N TRP A 390 12.78 -6.16 9.96
CA TRP A 390 13.19 -7.56 10.08
C TRP A 390 13.40 -8.23 8.73
N THR A 391 12.47 -8.06 7.78
CA THR A 391 12.64 -8.56 6.41
C THR A 391 13.88 -7.98 5.74
N LEU A 392 14.17 -6.68 5.94
CA LEU A 392 15.38 -6.07 5.41
C LEU A 392 16.66 -6.66 6.01
N LEU A 393 16.71 -6.85 7.34
CA LEU A 393 17.84 -7.47 8.01
C LEU A 393 18.09 -8.89 7.49
N LEU A 394 17.04 -9.70 7.37
CA LEU A 394 17.12 -11.05 6.83
C LEU A 394 17.58 -11.02 5.36
N ASN A 395 17.08 -10.09 4.56
CA ASN A 395 17.52 -9.92 3.17
C ASN A 395 19.01 -9.55 3.10
N GLN A 396 19.51 -8.63 3.92
CA GLN A 396 20.94 -8.28 3.93
C GLN A 396 21.81 -9.47 4.36
N LEU A 397 21.30 -10.35 5.23
CA LEU A 397 22.00 -11.59 5.61
C LEU A 397 22.03 -12.60 4.46
N VAL A 398 20.93 -12.78 3.72
CA VAL A 398 20.92 -13.62 2.51
C VAL A 398 21.93 -13.09 1.49
N LEU A 399 21.95 -11.78 1.27
CA LEU A 399 22.87 -11.16 0.33
C LEU A 399 24.33 -11.26 0.80
N LEU A 400 24.61 -11.21 2.10
CA LEU A 400 25.95 -11.46 2.64
C LEU A 400 26.43 -12.89 2.35
N LEU A 401 25.56 -13.89 2.53
CA LEU A 401 25.91 -15.27 2.20
C LEU A 401 26.24 -15.41 0.71
N GLN A 402 25.54 -14.67 -0.15
CA GLN A 402 25.86 -14.59 -1.57
C GLN A 402 27.22 -13.92 -1.82
N ASP A 403 27.51 -12.80 -1.14
CA ASP A 403 28.80 -12.12 -1.25
C ASP A 403 29.95 -13.04 -0.83
N ILE A 404 29.82 -13.78 0.28
CA ILE A 404 30.82 -14.76 0.74
C ILE A 404 31.06 -15.83 -0.33
N LYS A 405 29.99 -16.35 -0.94
CA LYS A 405 30.12 -17.35 -2.01
C LYS A 405 30.89 -16.79 -3.21
N PHE A 406 30.51 -15.62 -3.71
CA PHE A 406 31.04 -15.09 -4.98
C PHE A 406 32.36 -14.33 -4.85
N LEU A 407 32.67 -13.80 -3.68
CA LEU A 407 33.88 -13.01 -3.44
C LEU A 407 34.97 -13.81 -2.71
N LYS A 408 34.61 -14.88 -2.00
CA LYS A 408 35.58 -15.68 -1.22
C LYS A 408 35.65 -17.15 -1.60
N VAL A 409 34.52 -17.84 -1.72
CA VAL A 409 34.51 -19.31 -1.94
C VAL A 409 34.76 -19.66 -3.41
N LYS A 410 33.95 -19.11 -4.32
CA LYS A 410 34.12 -19.21 -5.78
C LYS A 410 34.64 -17.89 -6.31
N LYS A 411 35.82 -17.49 -5.83
CA LYS A 411 36.47 -16.24 -6.26
C LYS A 411 36.79 -16.33 -7.74
N ASP A 412 36.34 -15.33 -8.48
CA ASP A 412 36.65 -15.16 -9.90
C ASP A 412 37.95 -14.37 -10.03
N ASN A 413 38.70 -14.56 -11.11
CA ASN A 413 40.01 -13.92 -11.31
C ASN A 413 39.92 -12.39 -11.40
N LEU A 414 38.73 -11.87 -11.69
CA LEU A 414 38.43 -10.44 -11.82
C LEU A 414 38.01 -9.78 -10.49
N VAL A 415 37.88 -10.53 -9.39
CA VAL A 415 37.42 -10.01 -8.09
C VAL A 415 38.60 -9.64 -7.20
N ASP A 416 38.54 -8.47 -6.58
CA ASP A 416 39.58 -8.02 -5.66
C ASP A 416 39.35 -8.51 -4.22
N ASP A 417 40.43 -8.69 -3.46
CA ASP A 417 40.35 -9.12 -2.05
C ASP A 417 39.62 -8.12 -1.15
N SER A 418 39.59 -6.84 -1.55
CA SER A 418 38.88 -5.77 -0.84
C SER A 418 37.36 -5.78 -1.05
N ASP A 419 36.85 -6.44 -2.09
CA ASP A 419 35.43 -6.35 -2.48
C ASP A 419 34.49 -6.89 -1.41
N LEU A 420 34.90 -7.96 -0.72
CA LEU A 420 34.13 -8.52 0.40
C LEU A 420 34.06 -7.53 1.58
N THR A 421 35.14 -6.80 1.82
CA THR A 421 35.20 -5.78 2.87
C THR A 421 34.30 -4.61 2.55
N TYR A 422 34.33 -4.12 1.30
CA TYR A 422 33.39 -3.10 0.83
C TYR A 422 31.93 -3.56 0.96
N ALA A 423 31.61 -4.79 0.56
CA ALA A 423 30.27 -5.35 0.69
C ALA A 423 29.79 -5.40 2.15
N LEU A 424 30.63 -5.87 3.07
CA LEU A 424 30.33 -5.89 4.51
C LEU A 424 30.09 -4.49 5.08
N VAL A 425 30.96 -3.52 4.76
CA VAL A 425 30.85 -2.14 5.25
C VAL A 425 29.59 -1.46 4.70
N LEU A 426 29.31 -1.57 3.41
CA LEU A 426 28.13 -0.95 2.80
C LEU A 426 26.82 -1.57 3.31
N ARG A 427 26.77 -2.88 3.55
CA ARG A 427 25.59 -3.56 4.08
C ARG A 427 25.39 -3.32 5.57
N PHE A 428 26.36 -3.69 6.40
CA PHE A 428 26.21 -3.69 7.86
C PHE A 428 26.77 -2.46 8.55
N GLY A 429 27.72 -1.75 7.92
CA GLY A 429 28.23 -0.47 8.43
C GLY A 429 27.34 0.72 8.06
N VAL A 430 26.68 0.68 6.90
CA VAL A 430 25.84 1.79 6.41
C VAL A 430 24.37 1.43 6.35
N THR A 431 23.98 0.44 5.53
CA THR A 431 22.57 0.16 5.23
C THR A 431 21.78 -0.24 6.49
N VAL A 432 22.22 -1.26 7.23
CA VAL A 432 21.52 -1.75 8.42
C VAL A 432 21.36 -0.66 9.51
N PRO A 433 22.43 0.06 9.92
CA PRO A 433 22.33 1.15 10.89
C PRO A 433 21.37 2.26 10.44
N LEU A 434 21.35 2.62 9.16
CA LEU A 434 20.43 3.62 8.65
C LEU A 434 18.96 3.21 8.82
N TYR A 435 18.59 1.96 8.53
CA TYR A 435 17.22 1.48 8.75
C TYR A 435 16.85 1.38 10.24
N LEU A 436 17.79 0.99 11.10
CA LEU A 436 17.59 1.01 12.55
C LEU A 436 17.40 2.45 13.07
N SER A 437 18.19 3.39 12.55
CA SER A 437 18.07 4.82 12.89
C SER A 437 16.71 5.39 12.48
N ALA A 438 16.16 4.98 11.33
CA ALA A 438 14.82 5.39 10.89
C ALA A 438 13.72 4.86 11.81
N ALA A 439 13.88 3.62 12.29
CA ALA A 439 12.96 3.04 13.27
C ALA A 439 12.99 3.79 14.60
N LEU A 440 14.20 4.11 15.07
CA LEU A 440 14.44 4.86 16.30
C LEU A 440 13.91 6.30 16.19
N PHE A 441 14.12 6.95 15.05
CA PHE A 441 13.58 8.27 14.74
C PHE A 441 12.05 8.29 14.81
N MET A 442 11.39 7.31 14.17
CA MET A 442 9.93 7.16 14.27
C MET A 442 9.44 6.92 15.69
N TYR A 443 10.19 6.15 16.48
CA TYR A 443 9.85 5.88 17.87
C TYR A 443 9.88 7.15 18.73
N PHE A 444 10.96 7.92 18.65
CA PHE A 444 11.10 9.15 19.43
C PHE A 444 10.12 10.23 18.98
N MET A 445 9.99 10.46 17.68
CA MET A 445 9.06 11.46 17.15
C MET A 445 7.59 11.10 17.43
N GLY A 446 7.22 9.82 17.35
CA GLY A 446 5.87 9.37 17.70
C GLY A 446 5.52 9.57 19.18
N LYS A 447 6.46 9.28 20.09
CA LYS A 447 6.30 9.55 21.52
C LYS A 447 6.24 11.04 21.84
N ALA A 448 7.10 11.83 21.22
CA ALA A 448 7.13 13.28 21.38
C ALA A 448 5.80 13.92 20.92
N PHE A 449 5.27 13.49 19.78
CA PHE A 449 3.98 13.94 19.28
C PHE A 449 2.84 13.57 20.23
N TYR A 450 2.84 12.35 20.77
CA TYR A 450 1.85 11.94 21.75
C TYR A 450 1.90 12.78 23.04
N ALA A 451 3.09 13.03 23.58
CA ALA A 451 3.25 13.85 24.78
C ALA A 451 2.73 15.28 24.57
N ARG A 452 3.03 15.88 23.41
CA ARG A 452 2.51 17.21 23.06
C ARG A 452 1.00 17.21 22.89
N TRP A 453 0.43 16.20 22.23
CA TRP A 453 -1.02 16.08 22.07
C TRP A 453 -1.75 15.96 23.43
N VAL A 454 -1.18 15.22 24.38
CA VAL A 454 -1.71 15.14 25.75
C VAL A 454 -1.64 16.51 26.43
N LYS A 455 -0.52 17.22 26.33
CA LYS A 455 -0.35 18.56 26.88
C LYS A 455 -1.34 19.56 26.27
N GLU A 456 -1.50 19.60 24.95
CA GLU A 456 -2.48 20.46 24.27
C GLU A 456 -3.93 20.13 24.69
N ALA A 457 -4.25 18.85 24.90
CA ALA A 457 -5.56 18.44 25.38
C ALA A 457 -5.81 18.85 26.85
N GLU A 458 -4.78 18.76 27.70
CA GLU A 458 -4.83 19.25 29.09
C GLU A 458 -4.95 20.77 29.15
N ASP A 459 -4.17 21.50 28.35
CA ASP A 459 -4.23 22.97 28.26
C ASP A 459 -5.59 23.44 27.74
N ALA A 460 -6.15 22.78 26.73
CA ALA A 460 -7.50 23.08 26.23
C ALA A 460 -8.59 22.78 27.27
N LYS A 461 -8.44 21.68 28.03
CA LYS A 461 -9.34 21.36 29.15
C LYS A 461 -9.25 22.42 30.25
N ASN A 462 -8.04 22.83 30.61
CA ASN A 462 -7.81 23.87 31.62
C ASN A 462 -8.38 25.22 31.16
N ALA A 463 -8.19 25.58 29.89
CA ALA A 463 -8.77 26.78 29.29
C ALA A 463 -10.31 26.76 29.31
N ALA A 464 -10.92 25.61 29.01
CA ALA A 464 -12.37 25.44 29.11
C ALA A 464 -12.88 25.58 30.56
N LEU A 465 -12.18 24.98 31.52
CA LEU A 465 -12.52 25.09 32.96
C LEU A 465 -12.37 26.52 33.50
N THR A 466 -11.36 27.27 33.05
CA THR A 466 -11.21 28.70 33.39
C THR A 466 -12.29 29.58 32.77
N ARG A 467 -12.84 29.17 31.61
CA ARG A 467 -13.89 29.93 30.92
C ARG A 467 -15.26 29.71 31.56
N ASP A 468 -15.55 28.49 32.05
CA ASP A 468 -16.77 28.19 32.79
C ASP A 468 -16.76 28.79 34.22
N SER A 469 -15.59 29.00 34.82
CA SER A 469 -15.46 29.66 36.13
C SER A 469 -15.61 31.19 36.08
N MET A 470 -15.34 31.85 34.95
CA MET A 470 -15.60 33.30 34.80
C MET A 470 -17.09 33.67 34.63
N VAL A 471 -17.99 32.72 34.40
CA VAL A 471 -19.43 32.99 34.21
C VAL A 471 -20.23 32.95 35.53
N SER A 472 -19.59 32.76 36.69
CA SER A 472 -20.28 32.66 37.99
C SER A 472 -19.74 33.56 39.10
N VAL A 473 -19.34 34.80 38.78
CA VAL A 473 -19.17 35.84 39.80
C VAL A 473 -19.92 37.11 39.40
N GLY A 474 -21.25 37.00 39.38
CA GLY A 474 -22.14 38.15 39.59
C GLY A 474 -22.30 38.38 41.09
N VAL A 475 -21.22 38.78 41.79
CA VAL A 475 -21.30 39.21 43.19
C VAL A 475 -21.00 40.70 43.23
N LYS A 476 -22.05 41.48 43.51
CA LYS A 476 -21.95 42.90 43.87
C LYS A 476 -20.95 43.06 45.01
N GLN A 477 -19.86 43.76 44.78
CA GLN A 477 -19.06 44.34 45.86
C GLN A 477 -19.71 45.66 46.32
N PRO A 478 -19.88 45.87 47.63
CA PRO A 478 -19.79 47.19 48.22
C PRO A 478 -18.45 47.34 48.97
N ASN A 479 -17.79 48.46 48.70
CA ASN A 479 -16.78 49.21 49.47
C ASN A 479 -15.98 48.55 50.60
N GLY A 480 -14.68 48.79 50.58
CA GLY A 480 -13.82 48.77 51.77
C GLY A 480 -12.34 48.85 51.41
N ASP A 481 -11.78 50.06 51.43
CA ASP A 481 -10.34 50.33 51.53
C ASP A 481 -9.71 49.55 52.69
N ILE A 482 -8.46 49.11 52.53
CA ILE A 482 -7.39 49.15 53.56
C ILE A 482 -6.06 48.68 52.93
N ASP A 483 -5.06 49.56 53.11
CA ASP A 483 -3.64 49.43 52.83
C ASP A 483 -2.99 48.13 53.31
N ARG A 484 -2.00 47.63 52.55
CA ARG A 484 -1.01 46.65 53.01
C ARG A 484 0.42 47.14 52.79
N LYS A 485 1.13 47.35 53.90
CA LYS A 485 2.59 47.45 54.00
C LYS A 485 3.06 46.52 55.13
N SER A 486 3.96 45.58 54.82
CA SER A 486 4.92 44.85 55.69
C SER A 486 5.35 43.60 54.89
N ASP A 487 6.54 43.54 54.28
CA ASP A 487 7.90 43.46 54.85
C ASP A 487 8.18 42.10 55.52
N VAL A 488 8.92 41.24 54.80
CA VAL A 488 9.69 40.10 55.35
C VAL A 488 10.98 40.01 54.56
N THR A 489 12.05 40.49 55.18
CA THR A 489 13.46 40.27 54.86
C THR A 489 13.84 38.81 55.07
N MET A 490 14.52 38.19 54.09
CA MET A 490 15.34 37.00 54.31
C MET A 490 16.80 37.38 54.12
N GLU A 491 17.57 37.21 55.20
CA GLU A 491 19.01 37.39 55.27
C GLU A 491 19.72 36.46 54.28
N ALA A 492 20.62 37.07 53.51
CA ALA A 492 21.57 36.39 52.65
C ALA A 492 22.88 36.21 53.41
N ASN A 493 23.34 34.96 53.54
CA ASN A 493 24.75 34.62 53.69
C ASN A 493 24.93 33.10 53.46
N GLU A 494 25.34 32.73 52.25
CA GLU A 494 26.39 31.72 51.97
C GLU A 494 26.34 31.27 50.49
N SER A 495 27.51 31.31 49.83
CA SER A 495 27.86 30.71 48.52
C SER A 495 27.24 31.33 47.24
N THR A 496 27.59 32.58 46.93
CA THR A 496 27.29 33.26 45.65
C THR A 496 27.78 32.50 44.41
N GLU A 497 28.77 31.60 44.54
CA GLU A 497 29.27 30.76 43.45
C GLU A 497 28.38 29.55 43.16
N ASP A 498 27.82 28.91 44.19
CA ASP A 498 26.96 27.73 44.02
C ASP A 498 25.56 28.11 43.55
N THR A 499 25.04 29.27 43.97
CA THR A 499 23.78 29.82 43.43
C THR A 499 23.93 30.26 41.98
N ALA A 500 25.08 30.83 41.60
CA ALA A 500 25.37 31.22 40.22
C ALA A 500 25.55 30.00 39.31
N ARG A 501 26.24 28.95 39.77
CA ARG A 501 26.37 27.68 39.05
C ARG A 501 25.04 26.94 38.93
N LEU A 502 24.23 26.91 39.98
CA LEU A 502 22.88 26.33 39.93
C LEU A 502 21.97 27.12 38.99
N LYS A 503 22.01 28.46 39.02
CA LYS A 503 21.27 29.31 38.10
C LYS A 503 21.73 29.13 36.66
N LEU A 504 23.02 28.98 36.39
CA LEU A 504 23.57 28.75 35.06
C LEU A 504 23.29 27.33 34.55
N VAL A 505 23.28 26.32 35.43
CA VAL A 505 22.85 24.95 35.10
C VAL A 505 21.35 24.89 34.85
N VAL A 506 20.55 25.63 35.61
CA VAL A 506 19.09 25.75 35.42
C VAL A 506 18.79 26.54 34.15
N GLU A 507 19.48 27.64 33.87
CA GLU A 507 19.35 28.40 32.62
C GLU A 507 19.85 27.58 31.42
N ALA A 508 20.97 26.87 31.52
CA ALA A 508 21.45 25.98 30.46
C ALA A 508 20.51 24.79 30.24
N ALA A 509 19.93 24.23 31.30
CA ALA A 509 18.90 23.21 31.20
C ALA A 509 17.63 23.79 30.55
N GLN A 510 17.15 24.96 30.99
CA GLN A 510 15.98 25.65 30.43
C GLN A 510 16.19 26.03 28.97
N ILE A 511 17.37 26.51 28.59
CA ILE A 511 17.74 26.80 27.20
C ILE A 511 17.78 25.51 26.39
N LYS A 512 18.33 24.41 26.93
CA LYS A 512 18.35 23.08 26.28
C LYS A 512 16.95 22.49 26.13
N TYR A 513 16.08 22.66 27.12
CA TYR A 513 14.66 22.26 27.06
C TYR A 513 13.91 23.15 26.07
N ALA A 514 14.13 24.46 26.07
CA ALA A 514 13.50 25.41 25.16
C ALA A 514 13.96 25.22 23.71
N THR A 515 15.24 24.92 23.45
CA THR A 515 15.73 24.58 22.10
C THR A 515 15.21 23.23 21.65
N LYS A 516 15.15 22.23 22.54
CA LYS A 516 14.55 20.93 22.24
C LYS A 516 13.07 21.07 21.88
N ASP A 517 12.31 21.87 22.64
CA ASP A 517 10.90 22.16 22.37
C ASP A 517 10.73 22.97 21.08
N ARG A 518 11.61 23.93 20.78
CA ARG A 518 11.55 24.71 19.53
C ARG A 518 11.84 23.86 18.30
N VAL A 519 12.82 22.95 18.37
CA VAL A 519 13.11 21.99 17.28
C VAL A 519 11.97 20.99 17.13
N LEU A 520 11.40 20.50 18.24
CA LEU A 520 10.22 19.65 18.22
C LEU A 520 9.02 20.38 17.61
N ASP A 521 8.83 21.66 17.94
CA ASP A 521 7.74 22.50 17.45
C ASP A 521 7.86 22.79 15.96
N VAL A 522 9.08 23.02 15.46
CA VAL A 522 9.34 23.17 14.03
C VAL A 522 9.11 21.84 13.29
N LEU A 523 9.50 20.71 13.90
CA LEU A 523 9.28 19.38 13.33
C LEU A 523 7.81 18.93 13.40
N ILE A 524 7.00 19.50 14.29
CA ILE A 524 5.59 19.12 14.52
C ILE A 524 4.60 20.08 13.84
N ASN A 525 4.90 21.38 13.67
CA ASN A 525 3.97 22.33 13.05
C ASN A 525 4.06 22.34 11.50
N LYS A 526 2.89 22.45 10.82
CA LYS A 526 2.68 22.46 9.35
C LYS A 526 3.11 21.18 8.60
N GLY A 527 2.41 20.08 8.88
CA GLY A 527 2.59 18.78 8.21
C GLY A 527 3.05 17.65 9.15
N GLY A 528 3.36 17.97 10.41
CA GLY A 528 3.69 17.00 11.45
C GLY A 528 5.05 16.34 11.30
N TYR A 529 5.48 15.67 12.38
CA TYR A 529 6.69 14.82 12.39
C TYR A 529 6.68 13.72 11.33
N VAL A 530 5.49 13.38 10.83
CA VAL A 530 5.28 12.43 9.74
C VAL A 530 5.99 12.89 8.47
N ARG A 531 6.00 14.20 8.19
CA ARG A 531 6.70 14.75 7.01
C ARG A 531 8.20 14.60 7.15
N SER A 532 8.73 14.95 8.32
CA SER A 532 10.15 14.77 8.66
C SER A 532 10.55 13.29 8.59
N THR A 533 9.67 12.40 9.05
CA THR A 533 9.86 10.94 8.97
C THR A 533 9.89 10.44 7.53
N GLN A 534 9.04 10.97 6.65
CA GLN A 534 9.03 10.62 5.23
C GLN A 534 10.34 11.08 4.56
N ILE A 535 10.77 12.31 4.81
CA ILE A 535 12.05 12.83 4.28
C ILE A 535 13.22 11.97 4.77
N PHE A 536 13.30 11.69 6.07
CA PHE A 536 14.37 10.86 6.63
C PHE A 536 14.36 9.44 6.03
N SER A 537 13.18 8.81 5.95
CA SER A 537 13.02 7.49 5.31
C SER A 537 13.47 7.51 3.85
N SER A 538 13.21 8.59 3.13
CA SER A 538 13.63 8.79 1.75
C SER A 538 15.14 8.94 1.59
N VAL A 539 15.80 9.65 2.51
CA VAL A 539 17.27 9.70 2.56
C VAL A 539 17.85 8.32 2.83
N VAL A 540 17.30 7.57 3.77
CA VAL A 540 17.73 6.19 4.07
C VAL A 540 17.60 5.27 2.85
N ILE A 541 16.49 5.36 2.11
CA ILE A 541 16.30 4.61 0.86
C ILE A 541 17.31 5.05 -0.19
N ALA A 542 17.52 6.35 -0.37
CA ALA A 542 18.48 6.88 -1.33
C ALA A 542 19.90 6.37 -1.04
N CYS A 543 20.33 6.42 0.23
CA CYS A 543 21.60 5.86 0.67
C CYS A 543 21.69 4.36 0.42
N HIS A 544 20.63 3.58 0.69
CA HIS A 544 20.61 2.14 0.42
C HIS A 544 20.77 1.82 -1.07
N VAL A 545 20.00 2.49 -1.94
CA VAL A 545 20.10 2.30 -3.40
C VAL A 545 21.47 2.73 -3.90
N CYS A 546 22.02 3.83 -3.37
CA CYS A 546 23.36 4.32 -3.67
C CYS A 546 24.43 3.30 -3.25
N CYS A 547 24.35 2.72 -2.05
CA CYS A 547 25.28 1.68 -1.59
C CYS A 547 25.26 0.46 -2.51
N MET A 548 24.08 -0.01 -2.94
CA MET A 548 23.98 -1.13 -3.88
C MET A 548 24.50 -0.78 -5.27
N GLY A 549 24.33 0.47 -5.70
CA GLY A 549 24.91 0.99 -6.94
C GLY A 549 26.43 1.07 -6.89
N ILE A 550 27.00 1.60 -5.80
CA ILE A 550 28.45 1.66 -5.56
C ILE A 550 29.03 0.26 -5.54
N LEU A 551 28.36 -0.69 -4.89
CA LEU A 551 28.81 -2.08 -4.83
C LEU A 551 28.79 -2.75 -6.22
N LEU A 552 27.75 -2.49 -7.02
CA LEU A 552 27.71 -2.92 -8.42
C LEU A 552 28.90 -2.35 -9.21
N LEU A 553 29.17 -1.05 -9.07
CA LEU A 553 30.27 -0.37 -9.75
C LEU A 553 31.63 -0.91 -9.29
N ALA A 554 31.86 -1.02 -7.98
CA ALA A 554 33.11 -1.49 -7.39
C ALA A 554 33.50 -2.89 -7.89
N VAL A 555 32.56 -3.84 -7.86
CA VAL A 555 32.78 -5.21 -8.37
C VAL A 555 33.00 -5.24 -9.91
N SER A 556 32.62 -4.17 -10.61
CA SER A 556 32.79 -4.06 -12.07
C SER A 556 34.01 -3.27 -12.51
N THR A 557 34.72 -2.56 -11.62
CA THR A 557 35.72 -1.53 -11.97
C THR A 557 36.96 -1.59 -11.06
N GLY A 558 37.32 -2.80 -10.63
CA GLY A 558 38.43 -3.02 -9.70
C GLY A 558 39.81 -3.15 -10.38
N PRO A 559 40.92 -3.06 -9.62
CA PRO A 559 42.29 -3.24 -10.13
C PRO A 559 42.50 -4.47 -11.02
N ASN A 560 41.88 -5.60 -10.69
CA ASN A 560 41.98 -6.83 -11.50
C ASN A 560 41.24 -6.72 -12.83
N VAL A 561 40.15 -5.95 -12.88
CA VAL A 561 39.41 -5.62 -14.10
C VAL A 561 40.23 -4.68 -14.99
N ASP A 562 40.81 -3.63 -14.39
CA ASP A 562 41.67 -2.68 -15.11
C ASP A 562 42.93 -3.37 -15.67
N ALA A 563 43.51 -4.30 -14.91
CA ALA A 563 44.65 -5.10 -15.36
C ALA A 563 44.28 -6.05 -16.51
N TYR A 564 43.06 -6.60 -16.50
CA TYR A 564 42.54 -7.40 -17.60
C TYR A 564 42.35 -6.56 -18.86
N GLU A 565 41.72 -5.38 -18.74
CA GLU A 565 41.47 -4.49 -19.87
C GLU A 565 42.78 -3.98 -20.49
N LYS A 566 43.77 -3.65 -19.67
CA LYS A 566 45.10 -3.25 -20.12
C LYS A 566 45.87 -4.37 -20.82
N SER A 567 45.63 -5.63 -20.47
CA SER A 567 46.31 -6.78 -21.06
C SER A 567 45.61 -7.33 -22.32
N HIS A 568 44.29 -7.20 -22.41
CA HIS A 568 43.47 -7.77 -23.49
C HIS A 568 42.86 -6.71 -24.43
N ASN A 569 43.11 -5.41 -24.19
CA ASN A 569 42.53 -4.27 -24.91
C ASN A 569 41.01 -4.35 -25.09
N THR A 570 40.34 -5.07 -24.18
CA THR A 570 38.90 -5.35 -24.21
C THR A 570 38.39 -5.39 -22.78
N ALA A 571 37.23 -4.78 -22.54
CA ALA A 571 36.61 -4.78 -21.22
C ALA A 571 36.24 -6.21 -20.78
N PRO A 572 36.37 -6.56 -19.49
CA PRO A 572 36.03 -7.89 -18.97
C PRO A 572 34.51 -8.09 -18.87
N GLY A 573 33.84 -8.26 -20.02
CA GLY A 573 32.47 -8.77 -20.12
C GLY A 573 31.40 -8.06 -19.28
N GLN A 574 30.28 -8.75 -19.05
CA GLN A 574 29.14 -8.21 -18.30
C GLN A 574 29.40 -8.25 -16.78
N PRO A 575 29.07 -7.18 -16.01
CA PRO A 575 29.10 -7.21 -14.56
C PRO A 575 28.23 -8.34 -14.02
N LYS A 576 28.69 -8.98 -12.94
CA LYS A 576 28.05 -10.20 -12.41
C LYS A 576 26.54 -9.96 -12.20
N PRO A 577 25.66 -10.74 -12.87
CA PRO A 577 24.21 -10.52 -12.86
C PRO A 577 23.59 -10.46 -11.46
N VAL A 578 24.22 -11.08 -10.46
CA VAL A 578 23.76 -11.11 -9.07
C VAL A 578 23.78 -9.73 -8.41
N TYR A 579 24.85 -8.94 -8.59
CA TYR A 579 24.94 -7.59 -8.02
C TYR A 579 24.01 -6.63 -8.72
N TYR A 580 23.84 -6.81 -10.03
CA TYR A 580 22.86 -6.07 -10.81
C TYR A 580 21.42 -6.39 -10.33
N MET A 581 21.10 -7.67 -10.08
CA MET A 581 19.83 -8.06 -9.46
C MET A 581 19.65 -7.47 -8.06
N GLY A 582 20.72 -7.43 -7.25
CA GLY A 582 20.72 -6.78 -5.94
C GLY A 582 20.35 -5.29 -6.03
N PHE A 583 20.96 -4.58 -6.97
CA PHE A 583 20.64 -3.18 -7.26
C PHE A 583 19.19 -2.99 -7.71
N LEU A 584 18.72 -3.80 -8.66
CA LEU A 584 17.33 -3.75 -9.14
C LEU A 584 16.31 -4.02 -8.02
N ASN A 585 16.61 -5.00 -7.15
CA ASN A 585 15.78 -5.29 -5.99
C ASN A 585 15.77 -4.14 -4.98
N ALA A 586 16.89 -3.44 -4.79
CA ALA A 586 16.95 -2.27 -3.92
C ALA A 586 16.12 -1.10 -4.46
N VAL A 587 16.15 -0.85 -5.77
CA VAL A 587 15.28 0.14 -6.42
C VAL A 587 13.81 -0.23 -6.21
N LEU A 588 13.44 -1.48 -6.48
CA LEU A 588 12.06 -1.96 -6.38
C LEU A 588 11.55 -2.02 -4.93
N PHE A 589 12.44 -2.24 -3.95
CA PHE A 589 12.10 -2.27 -2.52
C PHE A 589 11.43 -0.98 -2.07
N SER A 590 11.90 0.18 -2.54
CA SER A 590 11.31 1.48 -2.21
C SER A 590 9.86 1.65 -2.68
N HIS A 591 9.51 0.95 -3.76
CA HIS A 591 8.20 1.02 -4.40
C HIS A 591 7.21 -0.01 -3.87
N ARG A 592 7.67 -0.97 -3.06
CA ARG A 592 6.83 -1.94 -2.36
C ARG A 592 6.46 -1.38 -0.98
N SER A 593 5.18 -1.40 -0.61
CA SER A 593 4.60 -0.77 0.61
C SER A 593 5.20 -1.14 1.99
N GLY A 594 6.23 -2.00 2.03
CA GLY A 594 6.89 -2.46 3.26
C GLY A 594 7.31 -1.32 4.20
N PHE A 595 8.10 -0.35 3.71
CA PHE A 595 8.62 0.75 4.51
C PHE A 595 7.68 1.98 4.61
N ARG A 596 6.47 1.88 4.02
CA ARG A 596 5.38 2.89 4.07
C ARG A 596 5.79 4.31 3.64
N VAL A 597 6.73 4.42 2.71
CA VAL A 597 7.08 5.68 2.05
C VAL A 597 6.03 6.02 0.99
N ARG A 598 5.65 7.31 0.90
CA ARG A 598 4.69 7.75 -0.13
C ARG A 598 5.28 7.65 -1.53
N PHE A 599 4.43 7.45 -2.53
CA PHE A 599 4.91 7.17 -3.89
C PHE A 599 5.76 8.33 -4.43
N ILE A 600 5.37 9.59 -4.18
CA ILE A 600 6.11 10.77 -4.65
C ILE A 600 7.56 10.71 -4.17
N TYR A 601 7.77 10.53 -2.86
CA TYR A 601 9.11 10.53 -2.31
C TYR A 601 9.93 9.31 -2.77
N ALA A 602 9.31 8.13 -2.84
CA ALA A 602 9.96 6.93 -3.37
C ALA A 602 10.40 7.16 -4.83
N THR A 603 9.49 7.63 -5.69
CA THR A 603 9.75 7.88 -7.12
C THR A 603 10.83 8.94 -7.35
N TYR A 604 10.77 10.10 -6.68
CA TYR A 604 11.79 11.13 -6.88
C TYR A 604 13.17 10.68 -6.40
N THR A 605 13.25 10.03 -5.22
CA THR A 605 14.54 9.59 -4.69
C THR A 605 15.16 8.47 -5.50
N THR A 606 14.39 7.44 -5.89
CA THR A 606 14.94 6.38 -6.73
C THR A 606 15.26 6.86 -8.13
N PHE A 607 14.51 7.81 -8.68
CA PHE A 607 14.83 8.40 -9.99
C PHE A 607 16.19 9.10 -9.97
N VAL A 608 16.42 10.01 -9.02
CA VAL A 608 17.66 10.78 -8.93
C VAL A 608 18.86 9.85 -8.73
N VAL A 609 18.76 8.88 -7.82
CA VAL A 609 19.85 7.94 -7.54
C VAL A 609 20.09 7.00 -8.73
N ALA A 610 19.04 6.44 -9.32
CA ALA A 610 19.16 5.56 -10.48
C ALA A 610 19.76 6.29 -11.69
N LEU A 611 19.36 7.54 -11.94
CA LEU A 611 19.92 8.37 -13.00
C LEU A 611 21.41 8.64 -12.76
N GLY A 612 21.79 9.01 -11.52
CA GLY A 612 23.19 9.22 -11.16
C GLY A 612 24.05 7.96 -11.38
N ILE A 613 23.54 6.79 -10.99
CA ILE A 613 24.23 5.51 -11.21
C ILE A 613 24.31 5.16 -12.69
N ILE A 614 23.26 5.37 -13.48
CA ILE A 614 23.28 5.13 -14.93
C ILE A 614 24.30 6.04 -15.61
N ILE A 615 24.39 7.32 -15.22
CA ILE A 615 25.37 8.25 -15.78
C ILE A 615 26.79 7.78 -15.44
N ALA A 616 27.06 7.48 -14.16
CA ALA A 616 28.36 6.97 -13.73
C ALA A 616 28.73 5.67 -14.47
N ALA A 617 27.81 4.72 -14.52
CA ALA A 617 27.94 3.47 -15.26
C ALA A 617 28.22 3.69 -16.75
N SER A 618 27.48 4.57 -17.43
CA SER A 618 27.65 4.84 -18.86
C SER A 618 29.01 5.45 -19.20
N SER A 619 29.64 6.15 -18.24
CA SER A 619 31.00 6.66 -18.40
C SER A 619 32.07 5.59 -18.26
N MET A 620 31.76 4.44 -17.65
CA MET A 620 32.71 3.37 -17.35
C MET A 620 32.68 2.22 -18.36
N SER A 621 31.50 1.80 -18.86
CA SER A 621 31.42 0.81 -19.97
C SER A 621 30.17 0.97 -20.86
N PRO A 622 30.24 1.77 -21.94
CA PRO A 622 29.07 2.19 -22.72
C PRO A 622 28.18 1.05 -23.25
N ASP A 623 28.79 -0.02 -23.78
CA ASP A 623 28.07 -1.08 -24.53
C ASP A 623 27.19 -1.98 -23.64
N TYR A 624 27.67 -2.30 -22.43
CA TYR A 624 26.93 -3.17 -21.50
C TYR A 624 25.92 -2.37 -20.66
N TYR A 625 26.25 -1.14 -20.29
CA TYR A 625 25.37 -0.31 -19.47
C TYR A 625 24.16 0.22 -20.20
N GLN A 626 24.13 0.24 -21.54
CA GLN A 626 22.92 0.56 -22.30
C GLN A 626 21.81 -0.49 -22.08
N GLN A 627 22.15 -1.79 -22.03
CA GLN A 627 21.17 -2.87 -21.74
C GLN A 627 20.64 -2.74 -20.31
N TYR A 628 21.53 -2.49 -19.34
CA TYR A 628 21.14 -2.30 -17.95
C TYR A 628 20.30 -1.04 -17.73
N ALA A 629 20.65 0.08 -18.36
CA ALA A 629 19.85 1.30 -18.33
C ALA A 629 18.42 1.03 -18.82
N GLY A 630 18.25 0.23 -19.89
CA GLY A 630 16.94 -0.22 -20.36
C GLY A 630 16.13 -0.97 -19.31
N TYR A 631 16.74 -1.95 -18.62
CA TYR A 631 16.08 -2.69 -17.54
C TYR A 631 15.73 -1.81 -16.33
N VAL A 632 16.62 -0.89 -15.93
CA VAL A 632 16.37 0.07 -14.84
C VAL A 632 15.18 0.96 -15.19
N CYS A 633 15.10 1.46 -16.42
CA CYS A 633 13.97 2.25 -16.91
C CYS A 633 12.65 1.48 -16.81
N VAL A 634 12.61 0.23 -17.28
CA VAL A 634 11.42 -0.63 -17.20
C VAL A 634 11.00 -0.87 -15.75
N ILE A 635 11.95 -1.23 -14.88
CA ILE A 635 11.68 -1.50 -13.46
C ILE A 635 11.22 -0.23 -12.74
N PHE A 636 11.80 0.92 -13.05
CA PHE A 636 11.40 2.20 -12.48
C PHE A 636 9.96 2.55 -12.85
N LEU A 637 9.58 2.43 -14.13
CA LEU A 637 8.21 2.67 -14.59
C LEU A 637 7.22 1.69 -13.92
N MET A 638 7.57 0.41 -13.86
CA MET A 638 6.75 -0.61 -13.21
C MET A 638 6.62 -0.36 -11.69
N GLY A 639 7.71 -0.02 -11.01
CA GLY A 639 7.73 0.33 -9.58
C GLY A 639 6.90 1.57 -9.27
N MET A 640 6.97 2.58 -10.13
CA MET A 640 6.11 3.78 -10.03
C MET A 640 4.63 3.39 -10.15
N MET A 641 4.25 2.52 -11.08
CA MET A 641 2.86 2.05 -11.23
C MET A 641 2.34 1.31 -9.99
N ILE A 642 3.19 0.50 -9.35
CA ILE A 642 2.90 -0.24 -8.12
C ILE A 642 2.64 0.73 -6.97
N SER A 643 3.60 1.61 -6.68
CA SER A 643 3.52 2.56 -5.56
C SER A 643 2.38 3.57 -5.74
N HIS A 644 2.14 4.04 -6.97
CA HIS A 644 1.00 4.88 -7.31
C HIS A 644 -0.35 4.17 -7.09
N GLU A 645 -0.45 2.87 -7.38
CA GLU A 645 -1.66 2.09 -7.09
C GLU A 645 -1.96 2.01 -5.61
N GLU A 646 -0.96 1.67 -4.81
CA GLU A 646 -1.11 1.54 -3.36
C GLU A 646 -1.55 2.87 -2.72
N GLU A 647 -1.00 4.00 -3.18
CA GLU A 647 -1.44 5.33 -2.74
C GLU A 647 -2.84 5.68 -3.20
N SER A 648 -3.20 5.37 -4.44
CA SER A 648 -4.58 5.54 -4.91
C SER A 648 -5.58 4.72 -4.09
N LEU A 649 -5.24 3.47 -3.72
CA LEU A 649 -6.13 2.59 -2.94
C LEU A 649 -6.34 3.09 -1.51
N ARG A 650 -5.28 3.55 -0.84
CA ARG A 650 -5.38 4.11 0.52
C ARG A 650 -6.12 5.45 0.55
N ARG A 651 -5.91 6.31 -0.46
CA ARG A 651 -6.68 7.57 -0.61
C ARG A 651 -8.16 7.30 -0.86
N THR A 652 -8.46 6.35 -1.75
CA THR A 652 -9.84 5.91 -2.01
C THR A 652 -10.49 5.36 -0.74
N PHE A 653 -9.76 4.54 0.03
CA PHE A 653 -10.24 4.03 1.31
C PHE A 653 -10.54 5.17 2.31
N PHE A 654 -9.66 6.16 2.42
CA PHE A 654 -9.85 7.30 3.32
C PHE A 654 -11.14 8.06 3.02
N VAL A 655 -11.42 8.32 1.73
CA VAL A 655 -12.66 8.98 1.29
C VAL A 655 -13.87 8.09 1.57
N LEU A 656 -13.84 6.82 1.14
CA LEU A 656 -14.95 5.88 1.34
C LEU A 656 -15.27 5.69 2.81
N LYS A 657 -14.26 5.52 3.67
CA LYS A 657 -14.42 5.44 5.13
C LYS A 657 -15.12 6.67 5.67
N SER A 658 -14.71 7.87 5.24
CA SER A 658 -15.28 9.13 5.74
C SER A 658 -16.76 9.24 5.38
N LEU A 659 -17.12 8.96 4.13
CA LEU A 659 -18.51 8.92 3.68
C LEU A 659 -19.33 7.89 4.46
N ARG A 660 -18.81 6.67 4.61
CA ARG A 660 -19.48 5.61 5.36
C ARG A 660 -19.64 5.91 6.84
N THR A 661 -18.77 6.75 7.40
CA THR A 661 -18.90 7.21 8.78
C THR A 661 -20.15 8.03 8.97
N LEU A 662 -20.37 8.99 8.08
CA LEU A 662 -21.53 9.86 8.15
C LEU A 662 -22.82 9.13 7.78
N GLU A 663 -22.80 8.28 6.74
CA GLU A 663 -23.95 7.43 6.40
C GLU A 663 -24.36 6.54 7.59
N PHE A 664 -23.37 6.03 8.34
CA PHE A 664 -23.63 5.26 9.54
C PHE A 664 -24.25 6.10 10.66
N GLU A 665 -23.75 7.30 10.91
CA GLU A 665 -24.30 8.20 11.94
C GLU A 665 -25.76 8.55 11.64
N GLU A 666 -26.07 8.85 10.38
CA GLU A 666 -27.44 9.08 9.91
C GLU A 666 -28.31 7.84 10.11
N TRP A 667 -27.87 6.69 9.61
CA TRP A 667 -28.58 5.41 9.79
C TRP A 667 -28.81 5.09 11.27
N PHE A 668 -27.78 5.25 12.10
CA PHE A 668 -27.85 4.97 13.52
C PHE A 668 -28.82 5.92 14.23
N SER A 669 -28.83 7.20 13.86
CA SER A 669 -29.81 8.18 14.37
C SER A 669 -31.25 7.78 14.04
N VAL A 670 -31.49 7.28 12.83
CA VAL A 670 -32.81 6.77 12.39
C VAL A 670 -33.19 5.52 13.18
N VAL A 671 -32.27 4.56 13.34
CA VAL A 671 -32.50 3.35 14.12
C VAL A 671 -32.78 3.65 15.60
N LEU A 672 -32.12 4.67 16.16
CA LEU A 672 -32.40 5.14 17.51
C LEU A 672 -33.80 5.74 17.63
N ARG A 673 -34.29 6.47 16.61
CA ARG A 673 -35.66 7.03 16.55
C ARG A 673 -36.75 5.96 16.44
N ILE A 674 -36.44 4.73 16.01
CA ILE A 674 -37.43 3.63 16.00
C ILE A 674 -37.87 3.34 17.43
N GLN A 675 -39.17 3.55 17.70
CA GLN A 675 -39.80 3.34 19.00
C GLN A 675 -39.59 1.91 19.52
N GLY A 676 -39.44 1.76 20.84
CA GLY A 676 -39.11 0.48 21.49
C GLY A 676 -40.09 -0.65 21.17
N TRP A 677 -41.38 -0.35 21.04
CA TRP A 677 -42.40 -1.34 20.70
C TRP A 677 -42.24 -1.89 19.27
N VAL A 678 -41.77 -1.07 18.32
CA VAL A 678 -41.47 -1.49 16.94
C VAL A 678 -40.25 -2.40 16.93
N LYS A 679 -39.21 -2.07 17.70
CA LYS A 679 -38.03 -2.93 17.88
C LYS A 679 -38.43 -4.30 18.45
N GLU A 680 -39.32 -4.31 19.45
CA GLU A 680 -39.77 -5.56 20.06
C GLU A 680 -40.65 -6.38 19.10
N ARG A 681 -41.50 -5.71 18.30
CA ARG A 681 -42.29 -6.37 17.24
C ARG A 681 -41.39 -7.00 16.17
N PHE A 682 -40.33 -6.30 15.74
CA PHE A 682 -39.34 -6.87 14.81
C PHE A 682 -38.58 -8.02 15.45
N ARG A 683 -38.13 -7.92 16.72
CA ARG A 683 -37.49 -9.03 17.43
C ARG A 683 -38.41 -10.24 17.56
N LYS A 684 -39.70 -10.02 17.82
CA LYS A 684 -40.70 -11.10 17.91
C LYS A 684 -40.90 -11.77 16.56
N LYS A 685 -41.05 -11.00 15.47
CA LYS A 685 -41.09 -11.54 14.10
C LYS A 685 -39.80 -12.27 13.70
N LEU A 686 -38.63 -11.75 14.05
CA LEU A 686 -37.34 -12.39 13.75
C LEU A 686 -37.17 -13.68 14.54
N ARG A 687 -37.63 -13.71 15.80
CA ARG A 687 -37.69 -14.93 16.62
C ARG A 687 -38.66 -15.95 16.03
N GLU A 688 -39.84 -15.52 15.58
CA GLU A 688 -40.80 -16.40 14.90
C GLU A 688 -40.25 -16.98 13.60
N VAL A 689 -39.64 -16.16 12.74
CA VAL A 689 -39.02 -16.62 11.49
C VAL A 689 -37.85 -17.56 11.77
N ARG A 690 -36.99 -17.25 12.74
CA ARG A 690 -35.88 -18.11 13.14
C ARG A 690 -36.38 -19.41 13.78
N SER A 691 -37.47 -19.39 14.55
CA SER A 691 -38.10 -20.60 15.10
C SER A 691 -38.80 -21.44 14.04
N LYS A 692 -39.34 -20.82 12.98
CA LYS A 692 -39.92 -21.52 11.82
C LYS A 692 -38.82 -22.13 10.95
N GLY A 693 -37.74 -21.41 10.71
CA GLY A 693 -36.57 -21.93 9.98
C GLY A 693 -35.76 -22.98 10.76
N SER A 694 -35.72 -22.90 12.10
CA SER A 694 -35.06 -23.91 12.95
C SER A 694 -35.79 -25.25 12.89
N LYS A 695 -37.12 -25.25 12.78
CA LYS A 695 -37.92 -26.48 12.66
C LYS A 695 -37.66 -27.24 11.34
N ASP A 696 -37.19 -26.56 10.30
CA ASP A 696 -36.80 -27.18 9.03
C ASP A 696 -35.30 -27.55 8.96
N LEU A 697 -34.48 -27.12 9.94
CA LEU A 697 -33.01 -27.27 9.93
C LEU A 697 -32.45 -28.21 11.01
N ASP A 698 -33.27 -28.71 11.92
CA ASP A 698 -32.85 -29.62 13.01
C ASP A 698 -32.37 -31.01 12.54
N GLY A 699 -32.35 -31.28 11.22
CA GLY A 699 -31.74 -32.47 10.64
C GLY A 699 -30.25 -32.37 10.30
N THR A 700 -29.66 -31.17 10.11
CA THR A 700 -28.35 -31.10 9.41
C THR A 700 -27.45 -29.89 9.69
N GLN A 701 -27.33 -29.38 10.92
CA GLN A 701 -26.25 -28.41 11.18
C GLN A 701 -25.70 -28.45 12.60
N LYS A 702 -24.51 -29.07 12.74
CA LYS A 702 -23.56 -28.74 13.80
C LYS A 702 -23.41 -27.21 13.82
N LEU A 703 -23.61 -26.60 14.98
CA LEU A 703 -23.27 -25.20 15.25
C LEU A 703 -21.85 -24.94 14.74
N GLU A 704 -21.72 -24.30 13.58
CA GLU A 704 -20.44 -23.78 13.16
C GLU A 704 -20.03 -22.73 14.21
N PRO A 705 -18.84 -22.87 14.82
CA PRO A 705 -18.33 -21.88 15.75
C PRO A 705 -18.31 -20.53 15.02
N SER A 706 -18.86 -19.50 15.66
CA SER A 706 -18.94 -18.14 15.12
C SER A 706 -17.66 -17.80 14.37
N ALA A 707 -17.74 -17.75 13.04
CA ALA A 707 -16.57 -17.59 12.20
C ALA A 707 -15.75 -16.39 12.71
N PRO A 708 -14.45 -16.57 13.00
CA PRO A 708 -13.65 -15.53 13.64
C PRO A 708 -13.77 -14.23 12.84
N LEU A 709 -14.01 -13.12 13.55
CA LEU A 709 -14.15 -11.79 12.97
C LEU A 709 -13.00 -11.53 11.99
N ILE A 710 -13.32 -11.47 10.69
CA ILE A 710 -12.33 -11.24 9.63
C ILE A 710 -11.84 -9.80 9.77
N ASN A 711 -10.71 -9.64 10.46
CA ASN A 711 -10.03 -8.37 10.57
C ASN A 711 -9.02 -8.26 9.43
N THR A 712 -9.32 -7.45 8.42
CA THR A 712 -8.43 -7.20 7.27
C THR A 712 -7.03 -6.73 7.70
N SER A 713 -6.90 -5.98 8.80
CA SER A 713 -5.59 -5.58 9.33
C SER A 713 -4.79 -6.76 9.90
N ALA A 714 -5.47 -7.76 10.49
CA ALA A 714 -4.84 -8.99 10.97
C ALA A 714 -4.35 -9.87 9.81
N GLN A 715 -5.12 -9.95 8.71
CA GLN A 715 -4.68 -10.65 7.50
C GLN A 715 -3.45 -9.97 6.86
N MET A 716 -3.39 -8.63 6.81
CA MET A 716 -2.20 -7.90 6.36
C MET A 716 -0.97 -8.18 7.25
N ALA A 717 -1.16 -8.23 8.57
CA ALA A 717 -0.08 -8.56 9.50
C ALA A 717 0.40 -10.01 9.33
N MET A 718 -0.53 -10.96 9.11
CA MET A 718 -0.21 -12.36 8.84
C MET A 718 0.57 -12.53 7.54
N ALA A 719 0.17 -11.85 6.45
CA ALA A 719 0.91 -11.87 5.19
C ALA A 719 2.34 -11.31 5.36
N SER A 720 2.50 -10.26 6.16
CA SER A 720 3.83 -9.71 6.52
C SER A 720 4.68 -10.71 7.28
N LYS A 721 4.08 -11.42 8.23
CA LYS A 721 4.73 -12.47 9.03
C LYS A 721 5.16 -13.66 8.16
N LEU A 722 4.31 -14.10 7.22
CA LEU A 722 4.63 -15.16 6.28
C LEU A 722 5.77 -14.77 5.32
N GLY A 723 5.77 -13.53 4.84
CA GLY A 723 6.89 -13.00 4.04
C GLY A 723 8.22 -13.03 4.80
N MET A 724 8.22 -12.67 6.09
CA MET A 724 9.39 -12.78 6.95
C MET A 724 9.85 -14.23 7.13
N TYR A 725 8.94 -15.18 7.38
CA TYR A 725 9.30 -16.59 7.51
C TYR A 725 9.86 -17.20 6.23
N SER A 726 9.36 -16.78 5.06
CA SER A 726 9.97 -17.18 3.80
C SER A 726 11.43 -16.73 3.71
N GLN A 727 11.78 -15.52 4.18
CA GLN A 727 13.17 -15.09 4.20
C GLN A 727 14.04 -15.92 5.15
N MET A 728 13.49 -16.38 6.29
CA MET A 728 14.21 -17.31 7.16
C MET A 728 14.51 -18.64 6.47
N PHE A 729 13.55 -19.17 5.70
CA PHE A 729 13.78 -20.37 4.90
C PHE A 729 14.82 -20.15 3.80
N ASN A 730 14.83 -18.97 3.17
CA ASN A 730 15.84 -18.61 2.17
C ASN A 730 17.26 -18.57 2.78
N ILE A 731 17.39 -18.09 4.01
CA ILE A 731 18.69 -18.13 4.73
C ILE A 731 19.15 -19.57 4.90
N LEU A 732 18.26 -20.49 5.30
CA LEU A 732 18.61 -21.90 5.43
C LEU A 732 19.12 -22.48 4.11
N ILE A 733 18.43 -22.20 3.01
CA ILE A 733 18.85 -22.64 1.66
C ILE A 733 20.20 -22.03 1.29
N ALA A 734 20.39 -20.72 1.51
CA ALA A 734 21.63 -20.03 1.19
C ALA A 734 22.82 -20.58 2.01
N VAL A 735 22.61 -20.93 3.28
CA VAL A 735 23.63 -21.57 4.12
C VAL A 735 23.98 -22.94 3.57
N VAL A 736 22.99 -23.78 3.24
CA VAL A 736 23.23 -25.11 2.64
C VAL A 736 24.02 -24.97 1.35
N ASP A 737 23.68 -24.02 0.49
CA ASP A 737 24.35 -23.76 -0.79
C ASP A 737 25.79 -23.25 -0.64
N VAL A 738 26.07 -22.40 0.37
CA VAL A 738 27.45 -21.99 0.69
C VAL A 738 28.26 -23.19 1.15
N ILE A 739 27.71 -24.03 2.02
CA ILE A 739 28.38 -25.23 2.54
C ILE A 739 28.68 -26.20 1.38
N THR A 740 27.69 -26.52 0.54
CA THR A 740 27.89 -27.43 -0.60
C THR A 740 28.78 -26.85 -1.70
N SER A 741 28.94 -25.53 -1.77
CA SER A 741 29.90 -24.90 -2.71
C SER A 741 31.33 -24.85 -2.16
N SER A 742 31.50 -25.03 -0.85
CA SER A 742 32.80 -25.06 -0.16
C SER A 742 33.37 -26.46 0.03
N LEU A 743 32.48 -27.47 0.00
CA LEU A 743 32.81 -28.89 -0.14
C LEU A 743 33.07 -29.22 -1.60
#